data_AF-A0AA39VIC4-F1
#
_entry.id   AF-A0AA39VIC4-F1
#
_cell.length_a   1.000
_cell.length_b   1.000
_cell.length_c   1.000
_cell.angle_alpha   90.00
_cell.angle_beta   90.00
_cell.angle_gamma   90.00
#
_symmetry.space_group_name_H-M   'P 1'
#
loop_
_entity.id
_entity.type
_entity.pdbx_description
1 polymer ?
#
loop_
_entity_poly.entity_id
_entity_poly.type
_entity_poly.pdbx_seq_one_letter_code
_entity_poly.pdbx_strand_id
1 'polypeptide(L)'
;MEQLALDYEILKQENHDMSYKLEQSQLQEQLKMQYECSSSFANASELETQIESLENELNNQSKELSDSLATIRELETHIKNLEEDMEKQAQVYEADLEAVKHAKVEQRHETLENEINNQSKELSDSLATIKELETHIKNLEEDMEKQAQAYEADIDAVTRAKVEQEQRAIRAEENLRKTRSKNADTAERLQGEFRRLSVQMASMFEANEKVAMIALAEASELRMQKSHVEEMLKKASEELLRVIDDYETKLCQLSNQVNMKTNQIEQMLEEIDNKSNQLEQQKKREQEVSGSLSMEILTLKSEIEKLRTNNNSLSEQAEEKENLRVELEQMKTSIKETEQLLQKGNMERNELVSTITFVKKEAEKSLEELQRLRHLKDDKEATVENLKSELEMNKAQCNEMKHSLIEDELEKEKLRKQVFQLKADLKKKEDACIGLEKKLKDSNRRSPVSDGTRTTLRNNKSATVSEASKEIASLREKIKLLEGQIKLKETALETSNNSFLEKEKDLRNKIEELESSMEELNERSSSFFQLSFEKVPEEARSLAELLNSSTCASKENGHTVPLVKSNSGAVLENELKPLAINGKDSKLDDMLTELASLKEKNKSMEFELKEMQERYSEISLKFAEVEGERQQLVMTVRNLKNAKKG
;
A
#
# COMPACT_ATOMS: atom_id res chain seq x y z
N MET A 1 -272.99 19.25 160.07
CA MET A 1 -272.16 18.37 159.20
C MET A 1 -271.69 19.10 157.96
N GLU A 2 -272.27 20.26 157.60
CA GLU A 2 -272.01 20.95 156.34
C GLU A 2 -270.55 21.32 156.08
N GLN A 3 -269.75 21.64 157.12
CA GLN A 3 -268.36 22.10 156.94
C GLN A 3 -267.51 21.13 156.11
N LEU A 4 -267.64 19.81 156.35
CA LEU A 4 -266.78 18.80 155.74
C LEU A 4 -267.07 18.55 154.24
N ALA A 5 -268.23 19.00 153.74
CA ALA A 5 -268.58 18.87 152.34
C ALA A 5 -267.96 19.96 151.46
N LEU A 6 -267.73 21.16 152.02
CA LEU A 6 -267.18 22.31 151.30
C LEU A 6 -265.68 22.12 151.02
N ASP A 7 -264.93 21.69 152.03
CA ASP A 7 -263.47 21.53 151.96
C ASP A 7 -263.04 20.48 150.91
N TYR A 8 -263.87 19.44 150.68
CA TYR A 8 -263.59 18.39 149.69
C TYR A 8 -263.65 18.90 148.25
N GLU A 9 -264.63 19.75 147.92
CA GLU A 9 -264.80 20.25 146.54
C GLU A 9 -263.76 21.32 146.19
N ILE A 10 -263.25 22.08 147.18
CA ILE A 10 -262.11 23.00 147.01
C ILE A 10 -260.84 22.23 146.64
N LEU A 11 -260.49 21.19 147.40
CA LEU A 11 -259.26 20.41 147.20
C LEU A 11 -259.23 19.71 145.83
N LYS A 12 -260.40 19.34 145.32
CA LYS A 12 -260.60 18.76 143.99
C LYS A 12 -260.37 19.76 142.86
N GLN A 13 -260.69 21.04 143.08
CA GLN A 13 -260.47 22.11 142.12
C GLN A 13 -258.98 22.48 141.99
N GLU A 14 -258.24 22.57 143.11
CA GLU A 14 -256.80 22.87 143.11
C GLU A 14 -255.97 21.80 142.39
N ASN A 15 -256.34 20.53 142.56
CA ASN A 15 -255.65 19.40 141.93
C ASN A 15 -255.76 19.43 140.39
N HIS A 16 -256.87 19.95 139.85
CA HIS A 16 -257.05 20.07 138.39
C HIS A 16 -256.18 21.19 137.78
N ASP A 17 -256.07 22.34 138.45
CA ASP A 17 -255.22 23.47 138.04
C ASP A 17 -253.71 23.12 138.10
N MET A 18 -253.30 22.34 139.10
CA MET A 18 -251.95 21.78 139.19
C MET A 18 -251.60 20.86 138.00
N SER A 19 -252.53 19.99 137.60
CA SER A 19 -252.31 19.06 136.48
C SER A 19 -252.13 19.80 135.15
N TYR A 20 -252.94 20.82 134.89
CA TYR A 20 -252.90 21.60 133.64
C TYR A 20 -251.56 22.35 133.47
N LYS A 21 -251.01 22.91 134.55
CA LYS A 21 -249.73 23.63 134.54
C LYS A 21 -248.53 22.70 134.27
N LEU A 22 -248.57 21.45 134.75
CA LEU A 22 -247.51 20.48 134.52
C LEU A 22 -247.44 20.07 133.03
N GLU A 23 -248.60 19.80 132.43
CA GLU A 23 -248.71 19.40 131.01
C GLU A 23 -248.25 20.53 130.07
N GLN A 24 -248.60 21.78 130.37
CA GLN A 24 -248.13 22.95 129.62
C GLN A 24 -246.60 23.10 129.64
N SER A 25 -245.95 22.79 130.78
CA SER A 25 -244.50 22.88 130.92
C SER A 25 -243.74 21.82 130.12
N GLN A 26 -244.26 20.59 130.04
CA GLN A 26 -243.62 19.53 129.25
C GLN A 26 -243.65 19.81 127.74
N LEU A 27 -244.74 20.42 127.25
CA LEU A 27 -244.87 20.78 125.84
C LEU A 27 -243.85 21.84 125.40
N GLN A 28 -243.51 22.78 126.29
CA GLN A 28 -242.55 23.85 126.01
C GLN A 28 -241.10 23.33 125.91
N GLU A 29 -240.74 22.31 126.68
CA GLU A 29 -239.37 21.76 126.69
C GLU A 29 -239.06 20.92 125.45
N GLN A 30 -240.02 20.12 124.96
CA GLN A 30 -239.86 19.35 123.72
C GLN A 30 -239.62 20.24 122.50
N LEU A 31 -240.31 21.38 122.41
CA LEU A 31 -240.19 22.32 121.29
C LEU A 31 -238.78 22.94 121.21
N LYS A 32 -238.11 23.13 122.35
CA LYS A 32 -236.75 23.67 122.42
C LYS A 32 -235.72 22.69 121.86
N MET A 33 -235.76 21.43 122.29
CA MET A 33 -234.85 20.37 121.84
C MET A 33 -234.82 20.23 120.31
N GLN A 34 -235.97 20.32 119.65
CA GLN A 34 -236.07 20.11 118.21
C GLN A 34 -235.41 21.23 117.39
N TYR A 35 -235.39 22.47 117.91
CA TYR A 35 -234.76 23.60 117.23
C TYR A 35 -233.22 23.57 117.34
N GLU A 36 -232.69 23.23 118.53
CA GLU A 36 -231.24 23.15 118.76
C GLU A 36 -230.57 22.00 117.99
N CYS A 37 -231.25 20.85 117.82
CA CYS A 37 -230.73 19.77 116.96
C CYS A 37 -230.66 20.14 115.47
N SER A 38 -231.51 21.06 115.00
CA SER A 38 -231.66 21.37 113.57
C SER A 38 -230.53 22.24 113.00
N SER A 39 -229.93 23.12 113.80
CA SER A 39 -228.82 23.98 113.33
C SER A 39 -227.46 23.26 113.31
N SER A 40 -227.25 22.31 114.21
CA SER A 40 -225.96 21.59 114.31
C SER A 40 -225.65 20.72 113.10
N PHE A 41 -226.65 20.15 112.44
CA PHE A 41 -226.46 19.21 111.33
C PHE A 41 -225.99 19.91 110.05
N ALA A 42 -226.48 21.13 109.78
CA ALA A 42 -226.10 21.92 108.60
C ALA A 42 -224.59 22.24 108.57
N ASN A 43 -224.05 22.70 109.70
CA ASN A 43 -222.63 23.07 109.81
C ASN A 43 -221.67 21.88 109.65
N ALA A 44 -222.11 20.67 110.01
CA ALA A 44 -221.31 19.45 109.84
C ALA A 44 -221.17 19.08 108.35
N SER A 45 -222.29 19.13 107.60
CA SER A 45 -222.31 18.84 106.16
C SER A 45 -221.42 19.77 105.33
N GLU A 46 -221.31 21.05 105.71
CA GLU A 46 -220.48 22.01 104.98
C GLU A 46 -218.97 21.72 105.16
N LEU A 47 -218.54 21.41 106.38
CA LEU A 47 -217.15 21.01 106.66
C LEU A 47 -216.76 19.71 105.95
N GLU A 48 -217.66 18.73 105.88
CA GLU A 48 -217.43 17.46 105.21
C GLU A 48 -217.14 17.67 103.70
N THR A 49 -217.88 18.56 103.03
CA THR A 49 -217.60 18.93 101.63
C THR A 49 -216.29 19.69 101.44
N GLN A 50 -215.83 20.48 102.42
CA GLN A 50 -214.50 21.12 102.36
C GLN A 50 -213.37 20.10 102.51
N ILE A 51 -213.55 19.08 103.36
CA ILE A 51 -212.59 17.98 103.50
C ILE A 51 -212.51 17.19 102.19
N GLU A 52 -213.64 16.77 101.62
CA GLU A 52 -213.66 16.05 100.33
C GLU A 52 -213.03 16.89 99.19
N SER A 53 -213.26 18.21 99.17
CA SER A 53 -212.59 19.11 98.22
C SER A 53 -211.06 19.13 98.41
N LEU A 54 -210.58 19.17 99.65
CA LEU A 54 -209.14 19.21 99.97
C LEU A 54 -208.46 17.86 99.76
N GLU A 55 -209.15 16.75 99.98
CA GLU A 55 -208.63 15.40 99.67
C GLU A 55 -208.49 15.19 98.16
N ASN A 56 -209.46 15.66 97.35
CA ASN A 56 -209.35 15.62 95.90
C ASN A 56 -208.22 16.52 95.36
N GLU A 57 -208.06 17.72 95.93
CA GLU A 57 -206.95 18.64 95.62
C GLU A 57 -205.59 18.00 95.98
N LEU A 58 -205.45 17.44 97.18
CA LEU A 58 -204.24 16.74 97.64
C LEU A 58 -203.92 15.52 96.79
N ASN A 59 -204.94 14.76 96.35
CA ASN A 59 -204.77 13.60 95.47
C ASN A 59 -204.31 14.00 94.06
N ASN A 60 -204.85 15.09 93.51
CA ASN A 60 -204.37 15.68 92.25
C ASN A 60 -202.90 16.13 92.38
N GLN A 61 -202.56 16.89 93.43
CA GLN A 61 -201.18 17.35 93.66
C GLN A 61 -200.22 16.17 93.89
N SER A 62 -200.64 15.14 94.62
CA SER A 62 -199.88 13.90 94.80
C SER A 62 -199.62 13.18 93.47
N LYS A 63 -200.59 13.20 92.54
CA LYS A 63 -200.44 12.64 91.20
C LYS A 63 -199.52 13.49 90.31
N GLU A 64 -199.68 14.82 90.29
CA GLU A 64 -198.79 15.72 89.55
C GLU A 64 -197.34 15.62 90.03
N LEU A 65 -197.12 15.47 91.34
CA LEU A 65 -195.80 15.20 91.92
C LEU A 65 -195.26 13.82 91.52
N SER A 66 -196.11 12.79 91.43
CA SER A 66 -195.72 11.46 90.93
C SER A 66 -195.30 11.49 89.46
N ASP A 67 -196.08 12.16 88.60
CA ASP A 67 -195.81 12.29 87.17
C ASP A 67 -194.58 13.19 86.91
N SER A 68 -194.38 14.23 87.72
CA SER A 68 -193.15 15.04 87.75
C SER A 68 -191.93 14.21 88.19
N LEU A 69 -192.07 13.34 89.19
CA LEU A 69 -190.98 12.49 89.67
C LEU A 69 -190.65 11.37 88.68
N ALA A 70 -191.62 10.89 87.90
CA ALA A 70 -191.40 9.97 86.78
C ALA A 70 -190.59 10.65 85.65
N THR A 71 -191.00 11.86 85.22
CA THR A 71 -190.27 12.61 84.17
C THR A 71 -188.88 13.06 84.63
N ILE A 72 -188.68 13.40 85.92
CA ILE A 72 -187.34 13.62 86.49
C ILE A 72 -186.46 12.37 86.35
N ARG A 73 -186.97 11.18 86.68
CA ARG A 73 -186.20 9.91 86.51
C ARG A 73 -185.86 9.63 85.05
N GLU A 74 -186.76 9.90 84.12
CA GLU A 74 -186.46 9.77 82.68
C GLU A 74 -185.34 10.72 82.28
N LEU A 75 -185.37 11.98 82.73
CA LEU A 75 -184.30 12.96 82.50
C LEU A 75 -182.98 12.55 83.17
N GLU A 76 -183.00 12.01 84.40
CA GLU A 76 -181.82 11.47 85.08
C GLU A 76 -181.19 10.32 84.26
N THR A 77 -182.00 9.40 83.72
CA THR A 77 -181.48 8.34 82.84
C THR A 77 -180.96 8.89 81.50
N HIS A 78 -181.59 9.92 80.94
CA HIS A 78 -181.11 10.57 79.71
C HIS A 78 -179.78 11.32 79.92
N ILE A 79 -179.63 12.02 81.05
CA ILE A 79 -178.38 12.67 81.45
C ILE A 79 -177.29 11.61 81.63
N LYS A 80 -177.55 10.54 82.39
CA LYS A 80 -176.57 9.46 82.61
C LYS A 80 -176.15 8.77 81.31
N ASN A 81 -177.08 8.53 80.38
CA ASN A 81 -176.76 7.97 79.07
C ASN A 81 -175.90 8.95 78.23
N LEU A 82 -176.19 10.25 78.30
CA LEU A 82 -175.39 11.30 77.63
C LEU A 82 -173.99 11.42 78.25
N GLU A 83 -173.86 11.33 79.57
CA GLU A 83 -172.57 11.31 80.28
C GLU A 83 -171.76 10.08 79.84
N GLU A 84 -172.37 8.89 79.81
CA GLU A 84 -171.70 7.68 79.32
C GLU A 84 -171.29 7.77 77.83
N ASP A 85 -172.09 8.39 76.97
CA ASP A 85 -171.74 8.56 75.55
C ASP A 85 -170.69 9.66 75.31
N MET A 86 -170.70 10.73 76.10
CA MET A 86 -169.63 11.74 76.12
C MET A 86 -168.31 11.16 76.63
N GLU A 87 -168.34 10.32 77.65
CA GLU A 87 -167.18 9.59 78.19
C GLU A 87 -166.61 8.63 77.15
N LYS A 88 -167.45 7.82 76.49
CA LYS A 88 -167.05 6.96 75.35
C LYS A 88 -166.42 7.79 74.23
N GLN A 89 -167.00 8.95 73.88
CA GLN A 89 -166.45 9.80 72.83
C GLN A 89 -165.10 10.43 73.22
N ALA A 90 -164.93 10.83 74.48
CA ALA A 90 -163.65 11.31 74.99
C ALA A 90 -162.56 10.22 74.91
N GLN A 91 -162.87 9.00 75.35
CA GLN A 91 -161.97 7.84 75.26
C GLN A 91 -161.61 7.49 73.80
N VAL A 92 -162.56 7.61 72.86
CA VAL A 92 -162.29 7.42 71.42
C VAL A 92 -161.35 8.51 70.89
N TYR A 93 -161.58 9.79 71.20
CA TYR A 93 -160.67 10.86 70.77
C TYR A 93 -159.28 10.75 71.41
N GLU A 94 -159.17 10.26 72.65
CA GLU A 94 -157.88 9.97 73.29
C GLU A 94 -157.16 8.82 72.58
N ALA A 95 -157.87 7.71 72.29
CA ALA A 95 -157.33 6.57 71.57
C ALA A 95 -156.88 6.93 70.13
N ASP A 96 -157.69 7.70 69.39
CA ASP A 96 -157.32 8.20 68.05
C ASP A 96 -156.10 9.14 68.11
N LEU A 97 -156.04 10.02 69.12
CA LEU A 97 -154.91 10.92 69.32
C LEU A 97 -153.62 10.16 69.65
N GLU A 98 -153.67 9.15 70.51
CA GLU A 98 -152.53 8.27 70.78
C GLU A 98 -152.16 7.42 69.56
N ALA A 99 -153.12 6.89 68.79
CA ALA A 99 -152.84 6.18 67.55
C ALA A 99 -152.11 7.06 66.53
N VAL A 100 -152.53 8.33 66.38
CA VAL A 100 -151.85 9.32 65.52
C VAL A 100 -150.48 9.72 66.06
N LYS A 101 -150.31 9.85 67.38
CA LYS A 101 -148.99 10.07 68.01
C LYS A 101 -148.06 8.89 67.73
N HIS A 102 -148.50 7.67 68.01
CA HIS A 102 -147.75 6.43 67.76
C HIS A 102 -147.36 6.30 66.28
N ALA A 103 -148.31 6.39 65.34
CA ALA A 103 -148.00 6.28 63.91
C ALA A 103 -146.99 7.34 63.43
N LYS A 104 -147.04 8.56 63.98
CA LYS A 104 -146.10 9.65 63.64
C LYS A 104 -144.74 9.50 64.33
N VAL A 105 -144.66 8.83 65.47
CA VAL A 105 -143.40 8.42 66.11
C VAL A 105 -142.79 7.25 65.35
N GLU A 106 -143.58 6.26 64.97
CA GLU A 106 -143.15 5.08 64.20
C GLU A 106 -142.55 5.49 62.85
N GLN A 107 -143.26 6.32 62.07
CA GLN A 107 -142.76 6.86 60.79
C GLN A 107 -141.45 7.65 60.96
N ARG A 108 -141.30 8.39 62.08
CA ARG A 108 -140.06 9.10 62.41
C ARG A 108 -138.95 8.15 62.82
N HIS A 109 -139.26 7.07 63.50
CA HIS A 109 -138.29 6.04 63.87
C HIS A 109 -137.79 5.31 62.63
N GLU A 110 -138.70 4.86 61.75
CA GLU A 110 -138.39 4.19 60.48
C GLU A 110 -137.55 5.08 59.55
N THR A 111 -137.90 6.36 59.41
CA THR A 111 -137.11 7.29 58.56
C THR A 111 -135.73 7.58 59.13
N LEU A 112 -135.59 7.73 60.45
CA LEU A 112 -134.28 7.89 61.09
C LEU A 112 -133.45 6.60 61.07
N GLU A 113 -134.08 5.43 61.21
CA GLU A 113 -133.40 4.13 61.14
C GLU A 113 -132.89 3.85 59.73
N ASN A 114 -133.68 4.14 58.68
CA ASN A 114 -133.22 4.02 57.30
C ASN A 114 -132.06 4.99 56.98
N GLU A 115 -132.12 6.22 57.46
CA GLU A 115 -131.03 7.20 57.31
C GLU A 115 -129.75 6.73 58.04
N ILE A 116 -129.88 6.28 59.29
CA ILE A 116 -128.76 5.73 60.09
C ILE A 116 -128.17 4.48 59.41
N ASN A 117 -129.00 3.59 58.87
CA ASN A 117 -128.54 2.40 58.16
C ASN A 117 -127.83 2.75 56.84
N ASN A 118 -128.30 3.76 56.09
CA ASN A 118 -127.62 4.22 54.90
C ASN A 118 -126.26 4.89 55.23
N GLN A 119 -126.24 5.80 56.20
CA GLN A 119 -124.99 6.43 56.66
C GLN A 119 -123.99 5.40 57.23
N SER A 120 -124.47 4.42 57.99
CA SER A 120 -123.64 3.32 58.52
C SER A 120 -123.04 2.48 57.39
N LYS A 121 -123.79 2.25 56.30
CA LYS A 121 -123.28 1.57 55.11
C LYS A 121 -122.25 2.42 54.36
N GLU A 122 -122.51 3.71 54.10
CA GLU A 122 -121.56 4.61 53.45
C GLU A 122 -120.25 4.76 54.27
N LEU A 123 -120.34 4.78 55.60
CA LEU A 123 -119.18 4.74 56.49
C LEU A 123 -118.45 3.38 56.46
N SER A 124 -119.16 2.27 56.28
CA SER A 124 -118.56 0.95 56.08
C SER A 124 -117.83 0.81 54.74
N ASP A 125 -118.47 1.26 53.65
CA ASP A 125 -117.92 1.21 52.30
C ASP A 125 -116.69 2.13 52.18
N SER A 126 -116.77 3.34 52.74
CA SER A 126 -115.62 4.25 52.82
C SER A 126 -114.49 3.70 53.71
N LEU A 127 -114.78 3.11 54.88
CA LEU A 127 -113.79 2.43 55.72
C LEU A 127 -113.10 1.25 55.01
N ALA A 128 -113.80 0.54 54.11
CA ALA A 128 -113.20 -0.48 53.26
C ALA A 128 -112.20 0.14 52.27
N THR A 129 -112.56 1.22 51.57
CA THR A 129 -111.63 1.91 50.64
C THR A 129 -110.43 2.54 51.36
N ILE A 130 -110.60 3.06 52.58
CA ILE A 130 -109.49 3.58 53.39
C ILE A 130 -108.49 2.47 53.70
N LYS A 131 -108.95 1.28 54.11
CA LYS A 131 -108.07 0.13 54.37
C LYS A 131 -107.34 -0.36 53.12
N GLU A 132 -108.00 -0.35 51.96
CA GLU A 132 -107.36 -0.66 50.68
C GLU A 132 -106.22 0.33 50.37
N LEU A 133 -106.49 1.63 50.51
CA LEU A 133 -105.48 2.69 50.36
C LEU A 133 -104.34 2.59 51.40
N GLU A 134 -104.63 2.26 52.67
CA GLU A 134 -103.61 1.99 53.70
C GLU A 134 -102.69 0.83 53.29
N THR A 135 -103.25 -0.26 52.73
CA THR A 135 -102.42 -1.37 52.23
C THR A 135 -101.60 -0.99 50.99
N HIS A 136 -102.13 -0.16 50.09
CA HIS A 136 -101.37 0.36 48.94
C HIS A 136 -100.22 1.28 49.37
N ILE A 137 -100.45 2.18 50.34
CA ILE A 137 -99.41 3.04 50.91
C ILE A 137 -98.32 2.18 51.55
N LYS A 138 -98.68 1.23 52.41
CA LYS A 138 -97.71 0.34 53.07
C LYS A 138 -96.89 -0.49 52.09
N ASN A 139 -97.51 -1.02 51.02
CA ASN A 139 -96.80 -1.75 49.97
C ASN A 139 -95.81 -0.84 49.21
N LEU A 140 -96.21 0.41 48.92
CA LEU A 140 -95.35 1.40 48.27
C LEU A 140 -94.18 1.84 49.17
N GLU A 141 -94.41 2.03 50.47
CA GLU A 141 -93.37 2.28 51.47
C GLU A 141 -92.37 1.14 51.53
N GLU A 142 -92.84 -0.12 51.59
CA GLU A 142 -91.97 -1.30 51.56
C GLU A 142 -91.16 -1.41 50.26
N ASP A 143 -91.74 -1.08 49.10
CA ASP A 143 -91.03 -1.13 47.82
C ASP A 143 -90.03 0.03 47.65
N MET A 144 -90.33 1.23 48.17
CA MET A 144 -89.37 2.33 48.24
C MET A 144 -88.20 2.02 49.18
N GLU A 145 -88.46 1.37 50.32
CA GLU A 145 -87.41 0.93 51.25
C GLU A 145 -86.50 -0.14 50.62
N LYS A 146 -87.07 -1.15 49.94
CA LYS A 146 -86.32 -2.14 49.15
C LYS A 146 -85.46 -1.47 48.08
N GLN A 147 -85.99 -0.44 47.40
CA GLN A 147 -85.25 0.31 46.38
C GLN A 147 -84.11 1.15 46.98
N ALA A 148 -84.32 1.77 48.14
CA ALA A 148 -83.27 2.51 48.85
C ALA A 148 -82.11 1.58 49.28
N GLN A 149 -82.43 0.44 49.87
CA GLN A 149 -81.44 -0.58 50.26
C GLN A 149 -80.68 -1.16 49.05
N ALA A 150 -81.34 -1.33 47.90
CA ALA A 150 -80.68 -1.75 46.66
C ALA A 150 -79.67 -0.71 46.17
N TYR A 151 -80.03 0.58 46.15
CA TYR A 151 -79.10 1.65 45.78
C TYR A 151 -77.94 1.81 46.78
N GLU A 152 -78.19 1.63 48.08
CA GLU A 152 -77.13 1.61 49.09
C GLU A 152 -76.14 0.47 48.80
N ALA A 153 -76.64 -0.76 48.59
CA ALA A 153 -75.80 -1.91 48.26
C ALA A 153 -74.99 -1.74 46.95
N ASP A 154 -75.57 -1.13 45.92
CA ASP A 154 -74.87 -0.82 44.66
C ASP A 154 -73.78 0.26 44.85
N ILE A 155 -74.06 1.32 45.61
CA ILE A 155 -73.06 2.34 45.97
C ILE A 155 -71.91 1.70 46.76
N ASP A 156 -72.23 0.81 47.70
CA ASP A 156 -71.27 0.10 48.53
C ASP A 156 -70.45 -0.93 47.70
N ALA A 157 -71.04 -1.54 46.67
CA ALA A 157 -70.33 -2.37 45.70
C ALA A 157 -69.38 -1.54 44.81
N VAL A 158 -69.84 -0.42 44.26
CA VAL A 158 -69.05 0.48 43.39
C VAL A 158 -67.90 1.13 44.15
N THR A 159 -68.12 1.58 45.38
CA THR A 159 -67.05 2.17 46.21
C THR A 159 -65.98 1.15 46.58
N ARG A 160 -66.35 -0.07 47.00
CA ARG A 160 -65.40 -1.17 47.23
C ARG A 160 -64.59 -1.50 45.96
N ALA A 161 -65.26 -1.69 44.82
CA ALA A 161 -64.60 -1.99 43.55
C ALA A 161 -63.61 -0.89 43.11
N LYS A 162 -63.98 0.38 43.31
CA LYS A 162 -63.11 1.54 43.06
C LYS A 162 -61.89 1.56 43.97
N VAL A 163 -62.06 1.33 45.27
CA VAL A 163 -60.95 1.25 46.24
C VAL A 163 -60.00 0.10 45.90
N GLU A 164 -60.52 -1.07 45.52
CA GLU A 164 -59.68 -2.19 45.07
C GLU A 164 -58.95 -1.90 43.75
N GLN A 165 -59.55 -1.15 42.84
CA GLN A 165 -58.92 -0.70 41.59
C GLN A 165 -57.78 0.28 41.88
N GLU A 166 -57.99 1.25 42.77
CA GLU A 166 -56.99 2.22 43.19
C GLU A 166 -55.82 1.54 43.93
N GLN A 167 -56.11 0.62 44.85
CA GLN A 167 -55.08 -0.20 45.51
C GLN A 167 -54.30 -1.10 44.53
N ARG A 168 -54.91 -1.55 43.42
CA ARG A 168 -54.19 -2.26 42.35
C ARG A 168 -53.29 -1.32 41.54
N ALA A 169 -53.78 -0.12 41.21
CA ALA A 169 -53.01 0.90 40.52
C ALA A 169 -51.79 1.36 41.32
N ILE A 170 -51.95 1.66 42.62
CA ILE A 170 -50.86 2.05 43.53
C ILE A 170 -49.78 0.95 43.59
N ARG A 171 -50.17 -0.32 43.77
CA ARG A 171 -49.22 -1.45 43.79
C ARG A 171 -48.48 -1.62 42.45
N ALA A 172 -49.16 -1.41 41.32
CA ALA A 172 -48.52 -1.43 40.00
C ALA A 172 -47.53 -0.27 39.81
N GLU A 173 -47.91 0.94 40.23
CA GLU A 173 -47.05 2.14 40.11
C GLU A 173 -45.82 2.04 41.03
N GLU A 174 -45.97 1.55 42.26
CA GLU A 174 -44.84 1.26 43.14
C GLU A 174 -43.87 0.24 42.54
N ASN A 175 -44.37 -0.85 41.94
CA ASN A 175 -43.53 -1.86 41.32
C ASN A 175 -42.81 -1.32 40.08
N LEU A 176 -43.47 -0.47 39.29
CA LEU A 176 -42.85 0.27 38.19
C LEU A 176 -41.77 1.24 38.70
N ARG A 177 -42.04 1.98 39.78
CA ARG A 177 -41.09 2.93 40.41
C ARG A 177 -39.86 2.20 40.97
N LYS A 178 -40.05 1.08 41.67
CA LYS A 178 -38.97 0.19 42.16
C LYS A 178 -38.12 -0.37 41.02
N THR A 179 -38.75 -0.72 39.88
CA THR A 179 -38.04 -1.22 38.68
C THR A 179 -37.27 -0.11 37.99
N ARG A 180 -37.87 1.08 37.83
CA ARG A 180 -37.19 2.27 37.28
C ARG A 180 -35.96 2.67 38.10
N SER A 181 -36.05 2.60 39.44
CA SER A 181 -34.89 2.83 40.33
C SER A 181 -33.76 1.83 40.03
N LYS A 182 -34.02 0.51 40.11
CA LYS A 182 -33.01 -0.54 39.85
C LYS A 182 -32.33 -0.41 38.48
N ASN A 183 -33.08 0.04 37.47
CA ASN A 183 -32.56 0.30 36.14
C ASN A 183 -31.67 1.56 36.11
N ALA A 184 -32.05 2.63 36.82
CA ALA A 184 -31.21 3.82 36.99
C ALA A 184 -29.92 3.50 37.76
N ASP A 185 -30.00 2.79 38.89
CA ASP A 185 -28.86 2.34 39.70
C ASP A 185 -27.87 1.48 38.87
N THR A 186 -28.41 0.72 37.90
CA THR A 186 -27.63 -0.12 36.98
C THR A 186 -27.04 0.68 35.83
N ALA A 187 -27.77 1.65 35.27
CA ALA A 187 -27.25 2.56 34.25
C ALA A 187 -26.13 3.46 34.82
N GLU A 188 -26.27 3.96 36.06
CA GLU A 188 -25.23 4.74 36.73
C GLU A 188 -23.96 3.92 36.97
N ARG A 189 -24.10 2.67 37.45
CA ARG A 189 -22.97 1.75 37.64
C ARG A 189 -22.23 1.49 36.32
N LEU A 190 -22.96 1.16 35.25
CA LEU A 190 -22.38 0.97 33.91
C LEU A 190 -21.70 2.26 33.40
N GLN A 191 -22.33 3.43 33.58
CA GLN A 191 -21.72 4.70 33.20
C GLN A 191 -20.44 5.00 34.02
N GLY A 192 -20.41 4.62 35.31
CA GLY A 192 -19.22 4.68 36.15
C GLY A 192 -18.10 3.74 35.66
N GLU A 193 -18.44 2.55 35.21
CA GLU A 193 -17.51 1.59 34.59
C GLU A 193 -16.96 2.11 33.26
N PHE A 194 -17.80 2.67 32.38
CA PHE A 194 -17.37 3.32 31.13
C PHE A 194 -16.44 4.51 31.38
N ARG A 195 -16.76 5.40 32.35
CA ARG A 195 -15.85 6.49 32.76
C ARG A 195 -14.50 5.96 33.22
N ARG A 196 -14.50 4.91 34.06
CA ARG A 196 -13.28 4.27 34.59
C ARG A 196 -12.42 3.67 33.47
N LEU A 197 -13.05 2.96 32.54
CA LEU A 197 -12.37 2.38 31.38
C LEU A 197 -11.79 3.47 30.46
N SER A 198 -12.53 4.55 30.23
CA SER A 198 -12.05 5.69 29.42
C SER A 198 -10.82 6.35 30.03
N VAL A 199 -10.79 6.54 31.36
CA VAL A 199 -9.61 7.05 32.08
C VAL A 199 -8.43 6.08 32.01
N GLN A 200 -8.67 4.77 32.12
CA GLN A 200 -7.63 3.74 31.96
C GLN A 200 -7.07 3.71 30.53
N MET A 201 -7.92 3.81 29.50
CA MET A 201 -7.49 3.87 28.10
C MET A 201 -6.70 5.14 27.80
N ALA A 202 -7.13 6.29 28.31
CA ALA A 202 -6.39 7.55 28.17
C ALA A 202 -5.01 7.48 28.83
N SER A 203 -4.93 6.98 30.07
CA SER A 203 -3.65 6.81 30.80
C SER A 203 -2.72 5.80 30.13
N MET A 204 -3.25 4.70 29.58
CA MET A 204 -2.47 3.74 28.80
C MET A 204 -1.99 4.33 27.47
N PHE A 205 -2.80 5.16 26.80
CA PHE A 205 -2.42 5.85 25.57
C PHE A 205 -1.29 6.86 25.86
N GLU A 206 -1.42 7.69 26.89
CA GLU A 206 -0.39 8.64 27.34
C GLU A 206 0.93 7.94 27.74
N ALA A 207 0.84 6.75 28.37
CA ALA A 207 2.01 5.93 28.67
C ALA A 207 2.68 5.38 27.40
N ASN A 208 1.90 4.86 26.44
CA ASN A 208 2.41 4.37 25.16
C ASN A 208 3.01 5.51 24.32
N GLU A 209 2.41 6.70 24.33
CA GLU A 209 2.92 7.91 23.68
C GLU A 209 4.28 8.33 24.25
N LYS A 210 4.45 8.31 25.58
CA LYS A 210 5.75 8.56 26.23
C LYS A 210 6.81 7.53 25.81
N VAL A 211 6.46 6.24 25.77
CA VAL A 211 7.38 5.19 25.29
C VAL A 211 7.73 5.39 23.81
N ALA A 212 6.77 5.76 22.97
CA ALA A 212 7.00 6.06 21.55
C ALA A 212 7.90 7.31 21.35
N MET A 213 7.72 8.36 22.15
CA MET A 213 8.60 9.54 22.14
C MET A 213 10.04 9.19 22.54
N ILE A 214 10.23 8.36 23.57
CA ILE A 214 11.56 7.90 24.00
C ILE A 214 12.22 7.07 22.88
N ALA A 215 11.51 6.08 22.33
CA ALA A 215 12.02 5.25 21.24
C ALA A 215 12.34 6.06 19.96
N LEU A 216 11.56 7.10 19.66
CA LEU A 216 11.86 8.02 18.55
C LEU A 216 13.10 8.88 18.82
N ALA A 217 13.29 9.35 20.06
CA ALA A 217 14.49 10.09 20.46
C ALA A 217 15.74 9.21 20.37
N GLU A 218 15.72 8.01 20.97
CA GLU A 218 16.80 7.02 20.87
C GLU A 218 17.10 6.66 19.42
N ALA A 219 16.08 6.38 18.60
CA ALA A 219 16.25 6.09 17.18
C ALA A 219 16.73 7.30 16.36
N SER A 220 16.60 8.53 16.86
CA SER A 220 17.20 9.73 16.23
C SER A 220 18.67 9.88 16.63
N GLU A 221 19.02 9.64 17.89
CA GLU A 221 20.40 9.70 18.36
C GLU A 221 21.25 8.58 17.73
N LEU A 222 20.74 7.35 17.67
CA LEU A 222 21.40 6.24 16.97
C LEU A 222 21.59 6.53 15.47
N ARG A 223 20.69 7.31 14.83
CA ARG A 223 20.89 7.78 13.45
C ARG A 223 21.99 8.83 13.34
N MET A 224 22.11 9.75 14.29
CA MET A 224 23.22 10.71 14.37
C MET A 224 24.56 10.01 14.60
N GLN A 225 24.62 9.07 15.55
CA GLN A 225 25.82 8.26 15.83
C GLN A 225 26.22 7.43 14.61
N LYS A 226 25.26 6.77 13.94
CA LYS A 226 25.50 6.05 12.68
C LYS A 226 26.08 6.97 11.60
N SER A 227 25.47 8.13 11.37
CA SER A 227 25.92 9.09 10.36
C SER A 227 27.35 9.58 10.63
N HIS A 228 27.74 9.78 11.90
CA HIS A 228 29.09 10.17 12.26
C HIS A 228 30.11 9.05 12.01
N VAL A 229 29.78 7.79 12.33
CA VAL A 229 30.63 6.63 12.02
C VAL A 229 30.75 6.40 10.51
N GLU A 230 29.68 6.59 9.74
CA GLU A 230 29.72 6.52 8.26
C GLU A 230 30.60 7.64 7.66
N GLU A 231 30.59 8.85 8.24
CA GLU A 231 31.47 9.94 7.82
C GLU A 231 32.94 9.66 8.16
N MET A 232 33.24 9.08 9.33
CA MET A 232 34.61 8.63 9.68
C MET A 232 35.09 7.51 8.76
N LEU A 233 34.24 6.52 8.48
CA LEU A 233 34.55 5.42 7.56
C LEU A 233 34.82 5.95 6.14
N LYS A 234 34.04 6.92 5.67
CA LYS A 234 34.26 7.60 4.39
C LYS A 234 35.62 8.29 4.36
N LYS A 235 35.97 9.09 5.38
CA LYS A 235 37.27 9.77 5.48
C LYS A 235 38.44 8.79 5.48
N ALA A 236 38.38 7.74 6.29
CA ALA A 236 39.40 6.68 6.30
C ALA A 236 39.52 5.95 4.95
N SER A 237 38.42 5.81 4.20
CA SER A 237 38.41 5.23 2.85
C SER A 237 39.03 6.18 1.81
N GLU A 238 38.76 7.48 1.91
CA GLU A 238 39.38 8.51 1.06
C GLU A 238 40.89 8.66 1.35
N GLU A 239 41.30 8.53 2.61
CA GLU A 239 42.71 8.48 3.00
C GLU A 239 43.41 7.22 2.48
N LEU A 240 42.78 6.05 2.59
CA LEU A 240 43.28 4.81 1.99
C LEU A 240 43.43 4.92 0.47
N LEU A 241 42.47 5.55 -0.21
CA LEU A 241 42.53 5.76 -1.67
C LEU A 241 43.74 6.62 -2.05
N ARG A 242 43.95 7.75 -1.36
CA ARG A 242 45.15 8.61 -1.57
C ARG A 242 46.45 7.85 -1.33
N VAL A 243 46.51 7.00 -0.31
CA VAL A 243 47.70 6.18 -0.03
C VAL A 243 47.93 5.15 -1.15
N ILE A 244 46.87 4.59 -1.74
CA ILE A 244 46.96 3.73 -2.93
C ILE A 244 47.47 4.53 -4.14
N ASP A 245 46.93 5.73 -4.40
CA ASP A 245 47.37 6.62 -5.48
C ASP A 245 48.85 7.02 -5.32
N ASP A 246 49.30 7.33 -4.09
CA ASP A 246 50.70 7.62 -3.76
C ASP A 246 51.62 6.39 -3.98
N TYR A 247 51.14 5.17 -3.69
CA TYR A 247 51.89 3.95 -3.99
C TYR A 247 51.89 3.62 -5.48
N GLU A 248 50.79 3.83 -6.21
CA GLU A 248 50.69 3.57 -7.65
C GLU A 248 51.55 4.56 -8.46
N THR A 249 51.51 5.85 -8.13
CA THR A 249 52.39 6.84 -8.75
C THR A 249 53.87 6.54 -8.46
N LYS A 250 54.21 6.08 -7.24
CA LYS A 250 55.57 5.65 -6.89
C LYS A 250 55.99 4.36 -7.61
N LEU A 251 55.08 3.41 -7.81
CA LEU A 251 55.30 2.22 -8.65
C LEU A 251 55.51 2.61 -10.11
N CYS A 252 54.75 3.58 -10.65
CA CYS A 252 54.96 4.11 -11.98
C CYS A 252 56.34 4.80 -12.12
N GLN A 253 56.77 5.58 -11.11
CA GLN A 253 58.12 6.17 -11.09
C GLN A 253 59.22 5.12 -11.09
N LEU A 254 59.10 4.08 -10.26
CA LEU A 254 60.05 2.96 -10.21
C LEU A 254 60.03 2.13 -11.49
N SER A 255 58.86 1.86 -12.07
CA SER A 255 58.70 1.18 -13.36
C SER A 255 59.35 1.97 -14.50
N ASN A 256 59.14 3.29 -14.56
CA ASN A 256 59.82 4.17 -15.51
C ASN A 256 61.35 4.18 -15.30
N GLN A 257 61.83 4.14 -14.05
CA GLN A 257 63.26 4.04 -13.75
C GLN A 257 63.84 2.67 -14.18
N VAL A 258 63.09 1.57 -13.99
CA VAL A 258 63.45 0.23 -14.46
C VAL A 258 63.47 0.16 -15.98
N ASN A 259 62.49 0.74 -16.69
CA ASN A 259 62.51 0.84 -18.15
C ASN A 259 63.71 1.67 -18.63
N MET A 260 63.98 2.84 -18.03
CA MET A 260 65.18 3.64 -18.36
C MET A 260 66.49 2.86 -18.12
N LYS A 261 66.54 1.98 -17.12
CA LYS A 261 67.69 1.09 -16.88
C LYS A 261 67.74 -0.11 -17.83
N THR A 262 66.59 -0.64 -18.24
CA THR A 262 66.47 -1.72 -19.23
C THR A 262 66.94 -1.22 -20.59
N ASN A 263 66.46 -0.07 -21.05
CA ASN A 263 66.91 0.58 -22.29
C ASN A 263 68.43 0.88 -22.26
N GLN A 264 68.98 1.27 -21.10
CA GLN A 264 70.44 1.44 -20.94
C GLN A 264 71.20 0.11 -21.02
N ILE A 265 70.63 -0.98 -20.50
CA ILE A 265 71.21 -2.33 -20.63
C ILE A 265 71.13 -2.82 -22.07
N GLU A 266 70.00 -2.61 -22.77
CA GLU A 266 69.84 -2.94 -24.19
C GLU A 266 70.84 -2.17 -25.06
N GLN A 267 71.02 -0.87 -24.84
CA GLN A 267 72.06 -0.07 -25.50
C GLN A 267 73.48 -0.59 -25.22
N MET A 268 73.78 -0.97 -23.98
CA MET A 268 75.08 -1.59 -23.66
C MET A 268 75.25 -2.97 -24.30
N LEU A 269 74.17 -3.77 -24.41
CA LEU A 269 74.20 -5.08 -25.08
C LEU A 269 74.41 -4.92 -26.59
N GLU A 270 73.75 -3.94 -27.22
CA GLU A 270 73.97 -3.60 -28.63
C GLU A 270 75.38 -3.03 -28.86
N GLU A 271 75.92 -2.22 -27.95
CA GLU A 271 77.34 -1.83 -27.98
C GLU A 271 78.29 -3.03 -27.84
N ILE A 272 77.99 -3.97 -26.94
CA ILE A 272 78.80 -5.18 -26.72
C ILE A 272 78.74 -6.10 -27.94
N ASP A 273 77.58 -6.29 -28.56
CA ASP A 273 77.43 -7.05 -29.81
C ASP A 273 78.16 -6.37 -30.97
N ASN A 274 78.01 -5.05 -31.14
CA ASN A 274 78.77 -4.29 -32.15
C ASN A 274 80.29 -4.41 -31.93
N LYS A 275 80.77 -4.31 -30.69
CA LYS A 275 82.19 -4.51 -30.34
C LYS A 275 82.63 -5.97 -30.56
N SER A 276 81.76 -6.95 -30.33
CA SER A 276 82.04 -8.36 -30.55
C SER A 276 82.11 -8.69 -32.05
N ASN A 277 81.21 -8.10 -32.86
CA ASN A 277 81.25 -8.18 -34.31
C ASN A 277 82.50 -7.49 -34.89
N GLN A 278 82.91 -6.33 -34.36
CA GLN A 278 84.17 -5.69 -34.74
C GLN A 278 85.39 -6.54 -34.36
N LEU A 279 85.39 -7.16 -33.17
CA LEU A 279 86.43 -8.08 -32.71
C LEU A 279 86.50 -9.34 -33.58
N GLU A 280 85.36 -9.93 -33.94
CA GLU A 280 85.28 -11.10 -34.83
C GLU A 280 85.73 -10.76 -36.26
N GLN A 281 85.44 -9.54 -36.75
CA GLN A 281 85.99 -9.02 -38.01
C GLN A 281 87.49 -8.71 -37.94
N GLN A 282 88.01 -8.29 -36.78
CA GLN A 282 89.44 -8.10 -36.56
C GLN A 282 90.15 -9.46 -36.54
N LYS A 283 89.63 -10.41 -35.76
CA LYS A 283 90.09 -11.81 -35.67
C LYS A 283 90.06 -12.50 -37.03
N LYS A 284 89.06 -12.26 -37.88
CA LYS A 284 89.05 -12.73 -39.28
C LYS A 284 90.17 -12.13 -40.12
N ARG A 285 90.36 -10.80 -40.08
CA ARG A 285 91.49 -10.14 -40.77
C ARG A 285 92.86 -10.61 -40.27
N GLU A 286 92.99 -10.82 -38.96
CA GLU A 286 94.20 -11.35 -38.33
C GLU A 286 94.44 -12.82 -38.70
N GLN A 287 93.39 -13.62 -38.86
CA GLN A 287 93.46 -14.99 -39.37
C GLN A 287 93.77 -15.05 -40.87
N GLU A 288 93.29 -14.09 -41.68
CA GLU A 288 93.67 -13.92 -43.08
C GLU A 288 95.15 -13.50 -43.21
N VAL A 289 95.61 -12.55 -42.40
CA VAL A 289 97.02 -12.14 -42.32
C VAL A 289 97.89 -13.31 -41.86
N SER A 290 97.51 -14.02 -40.80
CA SER A 290 98.19 -15.24 -40.32
C SER A 290 98.21 -16.35 -41.38
N GLY A 291 97.13 -16.53 -42.13
CA GLY A 291 97.07 -17.43 -43.29
C GLY A 291 98.04 -17.03 -44.40
N SER A 292 98.13 -15.73 -44.72
CA SER A 292 99.07 -15.21 -45.72
C SER A 292 100.53 -15.37 -45.26
N LEU A 293 100.84 -15.08 -44.00
CA LEU A 293 102.16 -15.28 -43.39
C LEU A 293 102.53 -16.78 -43.34
N SER A 294 101.57 -17.67 -43.07
CA SER A 294 101.80 -19.12 -43.07
C SER A 294 102.09 -19.65 -44.48
N MET A 295 101.40 -19.13 -45.50
CA MET A 295 101.72 -19.39 -46.91
C MET A 295 103.08 -18.82 -47.31
N GLU A 296 103.43 -17.61 -46.85
CA GLU A 296 104.74 -17.00 -47.09
C GLU A 296 105.86 -17.82 -46.44
N ILE A 297 105.69 -18.24 -45.18
CA ILE A 297 106.58 -19.16 -44.45
C ILE A 297 106.73 -20.50 -45.19
N LEU A 298 105.67 -21.03 -45.80
CA LEU A 298 105.75 -22.24 -46.64
C LEU A 298 106.58 -21.99 -47.91
N THR A 299 106.38 -20.86 -48.61
CA THR A 299 107.20 -20.52 -49.77
C THR A 299 108.66 -20.31 -49.41
N LEU A 300 108.96 -19.57 -48.34
CA LEU A 300 110.31 -19.34 -47.83
C LEU A 300 110.98 -20.64 -47.37
N LYS A 301 110.24 -21.58 -46.76
CA LYS A 301 110.77 -22.92 -46.45
C LYS A 301 111.14 -23.70 -47.71
N SER A 302 110.36 -23.59 -48.80
CA SER A 302 110.70 -24.22 -50.09
C SER A 302 111.89 -23.55 -50.77
N GLU A 303 112.05 -22.23 -50.61
CA GLU A 303 113.21 -21.47 -51.08
C GLU A 303 114.49 -21.88 -50.30
N ILE A 304 114.38 -22.05 -48.99
CA ILE A 304 115.48 -22.51 -48.12
C ILE A 304 115.91 -23.94 -48.49
N GLU A 305 114.99 -24.87 -48.78
CA GLU A 305 115.38 -26.22 -49.24
C GLU A 305 116.03 -26.22 -50.64
N LYS A 306 115.59 -25.34 -51.57
CA LYS A 306 116.33 -25.11 -52.83
C LYS A 306 117.73 -24.55 -52.61
N LEU A 307 117.87 -23.58 -51.71
CA LEU A 307 119.18 -23.00 -51.39
C LEU A 307 120.09 -24.02 -50.69
N ARG A 308 119.53 -24.88 -49.84
CA ARG A 308 120.23 -25.98 -49.16
C ARG A 308 120.74 -27.03 -50.14
N THR A 309 119.89 -27.47 -51.08
CA THR A 309 120.28 -28.43 -52.12
C THR A 309 121.34 -27.84 -53.07
N ASN A 310 121.22 -26.57 -53.47
CA ASN A 310 122.31 -25.87 -54.17
C ASN A 310 123.61 -25.81 -53.35
N ASN A 311 123.54 -25.45 -52.07
CA ASN A 311 124.73 -25.28 -51.23
C ASN A 311 125.48 -26.60 -51.00
N ASN A 312 124.77 -27.73 -50.93
CA ASN A 312 125.40 -29.05 -50.90
C ASN A 312 126.22 -29.32 -52.18
N SER A 313 125.67 -29.02 -53.37
CA SER A 313 126.41 -29.21 -54.64
C SER A 313 127.64 -28.31 -54.78
N LEU A 314 127.64 -27.14 -54.14
CA LEU A 314 128.80 -26.25 -54.06
C LEU A 314 129.85 -26.73 -53.03
N SER A 315 129.45 -27.58 -52.07
CA SER A 315 130.36 -28.20 -51.09
C SER A 315 131.20 -29.30 -51.73
N GLU A 316 130.60 -30.16 -52.57
CA GLU A 316 131.32 -31.20 -53.32
C GLU A 316 132.35 -30.56 -54.28
N GLN A 317 131.99 -29.44 -54.92
CA GLN A 317 132.90 -28.64 -55.76
C GLN A 317 134.03 -27.94 -54.98
N ALA A 318 133.96 -27.87 -53.64
CA ALA A 318 134.99 -27.27 -52.81
C ALA A 318 136.10 -28.27 -52.41
N GLU A 319 135.79 -29.55 -52.21
CA GLU A 319 136.79 -30.55 -51.80
C GLU A 319 137.79 -30.89 -52.91
N GLU A 320 137.36 -30.94 -54.19
CA GLU A 320 138.29 -31.06 -55.32
C GLU A 320 139.29 -29.90 -55.41
N LYS A 321 138.92 -28.72 -54.90
CA LYS A 321 139.68 -27.47 -55.05
C LYS A 321 140.83 -27.32 -54.06
N GLU A 322 140.74 -27.93 -52.87
CA GLU A 322 141.82 -27.85 -51.87
C GLU A 322 142.95 -28.86 -52.15
N ASN A 323 142.66 -30.02 -52.78
CA ASN A 323 143.69 -30.97 -53.22
C ASN A 323 144.67 -30.32 -54.22
N LEU A 324 144.16 -29.56 -55.21
CA LEU A 324 144.96 -28.78 -56.16
C LEU A 324 145.81 -27.67 -55.51
N ARG A 325 145.54 -27.32 -54.25
CA ARG A 325 146.23 -26.25 -53.52
C ARG A 325 147.50 -26.74 -52.82
N VAL A 326 147.52 -28.01 -52.41
CA VAL A 326 148.67 -28.63 -51.74
C VAL A 326 149.83 -28.84 -52.72
N GLU A 327 149.53 -29.32 -53.94
CA GLU A 327 150.54 -29.47 -55.01
C GLU A 327 151.19 -28.13 -55.39
N LEU A 328 150.42 -27.03 -55.35
CA LEU A 328 150.85 -25.70 -55.81
C LEU A 328 151.92 -25.07 -54.88
N GLU A 329 151.82 -25.23 -53.56
CA GLU A 329 152.90 -24.78 -52.66
C GLU A 329 154.12 -25.72 -52.69
N GLN A 330 153.95 -27.02 -52.97
CA GLN A 330 155.07 -27.95 -53.14
C GLN A 330 155.87 -27.68 -54.44
N MET A 331 155.21 -27.21 -55.50
CA MET A 331 155.85 -26.68 -56.71
C MET A 331 156.64 -25.38 -56.43
N LYS A 332 156.17 -24.56 -55.49
CA LYS A 332 156.69 -23.22 -55.19
C LYS A 332 157.99 -23.22 -54.39
N THR A 333 158.22 -24.23 -53.54
CA THR A 333 159.51 -24.45 -52.88
C THR A 333 160.56 -24.94 -53.88
N SER A 334 160.20 -25.89 -54.75
CA SER A 334 161.09 -26.43 -55.79
C SER A 334 161.63 -25.36 -56.75
N ILE A 335 160.78 -24.43 -57.21
CA ILE A 335 161.20 -23.31 -58.07
C ILE A 335 162.35 -22.50 -57.43
N LYS A 336 162.29 -22.27 -56.11
CA LYS A 336 163.25 -21.43 -55.39
C LYS A 336 164.66 -22.05 -55.28
N GLU A 337 164.76 -23.37 -55.35
CA GLU A 337 166.04 -24.09 -55.42
C GLU A 337 166.62 -24.05 -56.85
N THR A 338 165.77 -24.13 -57.89
CA THR A 338 166.23 -24.03 -59.29
C THR A 338 166.80 -22.65 -59.64
N GLU A 339 166.31 -21.57 -59.02
CA GLU A 339 166.80 -20.20 -59.25
C GLU A 339 168.23 -20.00 -58.73
N GLN A 340 168.61 -20.67 -57.63
CA GLN A 340 169.99 -20.65 -57.11
C GLN A 340 170.95 -21.44 -58.00
N LEU A 341 170.50 -22.57 -58.57
CA LEU A 341 171.27 -23.32 -59.58
C LEU A 341 171.45 -22.50 -60.88
N LEU A 342 170.46 -21.69 -61.26
CA LEU A 342 170.53 -20.85 -62.46
C LEU A 342 171.60 -19.74 -62.36
N GLN A 343 171.87 -19.20 -61.17
CA GLN A 343 173.00 -18.27 -60.99
C GLN A 343 174.35 -18.98 -61.14
N LYS A 344 174.49 -20.21 -60.61
CA LYS A 344 175.72 -21.01 -60.77
C LYS A 344 176.00 -21.33 -62.25
N GLY A 345 175.00 -21.86 -62.96
CA GLY A 345 175.13 -22.18 -64.38
C GLY A 345 175.40 -20.98 -65.29
N ASN A 346 175.06 -19.74 -64.88
CA ASN A 346 175.42 -18.54 -65.63
C ASN A 346 176.92 -18.18 -65.55
N MET A 347 177.64 -18.64 -64.52
CA MET A 347 179.10 -18.51 -64.46
C MET A 347 179.75 -19.47 -65.47
N GLU A 348 179.38 -20.75 -65.39
CA GLU A 348 179.86 -21.85 -66.24
C GLU A 348 179.54 -21.59 -67.73
N ARG A 349 178.37 -21.01 -68.05
CA ARG A 349 177.98 -20.60 -69.41
C ARG A 349 178.92 -19.55 -70.02
N ASN A 350 179.49 -18.64 -69.21
CA ASN A 350 180.39 -17.60 -69.73
C ASN A 350 181.79 -18.16 -70.06
N GLU A 351 182.26 -19.18 -69.33
CA GLU A 351 183.52 -19.86 -69.65
C GLU A 351 183.40 -20.66 -70.96
N LEU A 352 182.27 -21.32 -71.20
CA LEU A 352 181.98 -22.03 -72.47
C LEU A 352 181.89 -21.08 -73.70
N VAL A 353 181.58 -19.81 -73.51
CA VAL A 353 181.62 -18.80 -74.60
C VAL A 353 183.07 -18.43 -74.97
N SER A 354 184.01 -18.55 -74.03
CA SER A 354 185.44 -18.30 -74.26
C SER A 354 186.07 -19.35 -75.19
N THR A 355 185.67 -20.62 -75.09
CA THR A 355 186.23 -21.72 -75.91
C THR A 355 185.64 -21.76 -77.32
N ILE A 356 184.34 -21.50 -77.49
CA ILE A 356 183.68 -21.49 -78.81
C ILE A 356 184.25 -20.39 -79.73
N THR A 357 184.60 -19.24 -79.18
CA THR A 357 185.19 -18.13 -79.96
C THR A 357 186.62 -18.40 -80.41
N PHE A 358 187.40 -19.17 -79.64
CA PHE A 358 188.72 -19.66 -80.02
C PHE A 358 188.64 -20.65 -81.21
N VAL A 359 187.84 -21.71 -81.06
CA VAL A 359 187.66 -22.77 -82.08
C VAL A 359 187.15 -22.19 -83.41
N LYS A 360 186.28 -21.18 -83.38
CA LYS A 360 185.75 -20.54 -84.60
C LYS A 360 186.84 -19.85 -85.43
N LYS A 361 187.89 -19.31 -84.83
CA LYS A 361 188.97 -18.61 -85.55
C LYS A 361 190.09 -19.55 -86.04
N GLU A 362 190.26 -20.70 -85.39
CA GLU A 362 191.10 -21.80 -85.89
C GLU A 362 190.57 -22.36 -87.23
N ALA A 363 189.24 -22.37 -87.40
CA ALA A 363 188.56 -22.77 -88.63
C ALA A 363 188.69 -21.77 -89.79
N GLU A 364 188.96 -20.49 -89.52
CA GLU A 364 189.16 -19.48 -90.59
C GLU A 364 190.54 -19.65 -91.26
N LYS A 365 191.61 -19.93 -90.48
CA LYS A 365 192.96 -20.22 -91.01
C LYS A 365 192.95 -21.34 -92.06
N SER A 366 192.23 -22.42 -91.76
CA SER A 366 192.27 -23.68 -92.52
C SER A 366 191.43 -23.63 -93.81
N LEU A 367 190.62 -22.58 -94.02
CA LEU A 367 189.88 -22.38 -95.26
C LEU A 367 190.66 -21.60 -96.32
N GLU A 368 191.51 -20.65 -95.91
CA GLU A 368 192.34 -19.85 -96.83
C GLU A 368 193.51 -20.65 -97.40
N GLU A 369 194.19 -21.45 -96.57
CA GLU A 369 195.31 -22.31 -96.99
C GLU A 369 194.88 -23.38 -98.01
N LEU A 370 193.64 -23.89 -97.88
CA LEU A 370 193.01 -24.78 -98.85
C LEU A 370 192.53 -24.02 -100.11
N GLN A 371 192.27 -22.71 -100.00
CA GLN A 371 192.04 -21.82 -101.14
C GLN A 371 193.32 -21.46 -101.89
N ARG A 372 193.72 -22.43 -102.72
CA ARG A 372 194.41 -22.25 -104.01
C ARG A 372 195.93 -22.44 -104.04
N LEU A 373 196.40 -23.42 -103.27
CA LEU A 373 197.30 -24.46 -103.84
C LEU A 373 196.75 -25.03 -105.18
N ARG A 374 195.43 -24.98 -105.39
CA ARG A 374 194.75 -25.12 -106.69
C ARG A 374 195.29 -24.17 -107.79
N HIS A 375 195.64 -22.91 -107.52
CA HIS A 375 196.27 -22.03 -108.52
C HIS A 375 197.71 -22.44 -108.83
N LEU A 376 198.46 -22.94 -107.84
CA LEU A 376 199.82 -23.45 -108.04
C LEU A 376 199.86 -24.65 -109.00
N LYS A 377 198.76 -25.40 -109.09
CA LYS A 377 198.56 -26.49 -110.06
C LYS A 377 198.24 -25.93 -111.46
N ASP A 378 197.16 -25.16 -111.59
CA ASP A 378 196.53 -24.92 -112.88
C ASP A 378 197.45 -24.14 -113.86
N ASP A 379 198.31 -23.23 -113.38
CA ASP A 379 199.29 -22.51 -114.21
C ASP A 379 200.59 -23.30 -114.50
N LYS A 380 200.91 -24.34 -113.73
CA LYS A 380 201.97 -25.30 -114.09
C LYS A 380 201.51 -26.24 -115.20
N GLU A 381 200.21 -26.50 -115.25
CA GLU A 381 199.53 -27.23 -116.32
C GLU A 381 199.23 -26.31 -117.52
N ALA A 382 199.20 -24.99 -117.33
CA ALA A 382 199.21 -23.95 -118.36
C ALA A 382 200.56 -23.83 -119.10
N THR A 383 200.99 -24.96 -119.64
CA THR A 383 201.56 -25.06 -120.98
C THR A 383 202.96 -24.46 -121.21
N VAL A 384 204.07 -25.20 -121.16
CA VAL A 384 204.32 -26.64 -121.45
C VAL A 384 203.90 -27.06 -122.87
N GLU A 385 202.78 -26.55 -123.39
CA GLU A 385 202.35 -26.59 -124.78
C GLU A 385 202.99 -25.44 -125.60
N ASN A 386 203.30 -24.29 -124.98
CA ASN A 386 204.07 -23.22 -125.62
C ASN A 386 205.59 -23.50 -125.67
N LEU A 387 206.15 -24.27 -124.72
CA LEU A 387 207.52 -24.80 -124.85
C LEU A 387 207.65 -25.85 -125.97
N LYS A 388 206.52 -26.27 -126.55
CA LYS A 388 206.40 -27.38 -127.51
C LYS A 388 206.06 -26.91 -128.92
N SER A 389 205.60 -25.66 -129.10
CA SER A 389 205.20 -25.08 -130.38
C SER A 389 206.36 -24.44 -131.14
N GLU A 390 207.06 -23.45 -130.60
CA GLU A 390 208.14 -22.75 -131.33
C GLU A 390 209.48 -23.52 -131.39
N LEU A 391 209.68 -24.50 -130.50
CA LEU A 391 210.70 -25.55 -130.73
C LEU A 391 210.42 -26.31 -132.04
N GLU A 392 209.14 -26.47 -132.38
CA GLU A 392 208.63 -27.01 -133.66
C GLU A 392 208.29 -25.92 -134.71
N MET A 393 208.74 -24.68 -134.50
CA MET A 393 209.13 -23.73 -135.58
C MET A 393 210.66 -23.65 -135.75
N ASN A 394 211.38 -24.63 -135.18
CA ASN A 394 212.07 -25.65 -135.98
C ASN A 394 212.62 -25.15 -137.32
N LYS A 395 213.95 -25.00 -137.34
CA LYS A 395 214.95 -25.34 -138.40
C LYS A 395 214.55 -25.38 -139.89
N ALA A 396 213.49 -24.68 -140.30
CA ALA A 396 212.99 -24.60 -141.67
C ALA A 396 213.57 -23.42 -142.47
N GLN A 397 213.97 -22.31 -141.81
CA GLN A 397 214.63 -21.17 -142.47
C GLN A 397 216.10 -20.95 -142.10
N CYS A 398 216.69 -21.80 -141.24
CA CYS A 398 218.16 -21.96 -141.24
C CYS A 398 218.65 -22.67 -142.52
N ASN A 399 217.73 -23.36 -143.21
CA ASN A 399 217.97 -24.22 -144.37
C ASN A 399 217.42 -23.68 -145.71
N GLU A 400 216.96 -22.43 -145.77
CA GLU A 400 216.68 -21.72 -147.03
C GLU A 400 217.50 -20.41 -147.03
N MET A 401 218.82 -20.54 -146.90
CA MET A 401 219.79 -20.63 -148.00
C MET A 401 220.21 -19.25 -148.53
N LYS A 402 221.47 -18.84 -148.31
CA LYS A 402 222.64 -19.13 -149.18
C LYS A 402 222.58 -18.52 -150.60
N HIS A 403 221.43 -18.04 -151.08
CA HIS A 403 221.18 -17.85 -152.51
C HIS A 403 220.67 -16.46 -152.94
N SER A 404 220.71 -15.47 -152.05
CA SER A 404 220.61 -14.03 -152.40
C SER A 404 221.11 -13.11 -151.26
N LEU A 405 222.30 -13.24 -150.65
CA LEU A 405 223.68 -13.23 -151.20
C LEU A 405 224.01 -12.06 -152.14
N ILE A 406 223.09 -11.76 -153.04
CA ILE A 406 223.13 -10.84 -154.18
C ILE A 406 221.68 -10.30 -154.19
N GLU A 407 221.38 -9.01 -154.31
CA GLU A 407 222.06 -8.02 -155.16
C GLU A 407 222.38 -6.69 -154.46
N ASP A 408 221.44 -6.16 -153.67
CA ASP A 408 221.44 -4.77 -153.21
C ASP A 408 221.44 -4.66 -151.68
N GLU A 409 222.47 -4.19 -150.95
CA GLU A 409 223.66 -3.35 -151.27
C GLU A 409 223.33 -1.90 -151.65
N LEU A 410 222.54 -1.68 -152.71
CA LEU A 410 222.36 -0.37 -153.32
C LEU A 410 220.91 0.12 -153.25
N GLU A 411 220.78 1.39 -152.85
CA GLU A 411 219.53 2.14 -152.80
C GLU A 411 218.48 1.64 -151.77
N LYS A 412 217.57 2.49 -151.28
CA LYS A 412 217.71 3.91 -150.93
C LYS A 412 217.21 4.00 -149.47
N GLU A 413 217.88 4.72 -148.57
CA GLU A 413 217.94 6.19 -148.53
C GLU A 413 216.53 6.83 -148.49
N LYS A 414 216.47 8.14 -148.30
CA LYS A 414 215.34 8.96 -148.75
C LYS A 414 213.92 8.51 -148.30
N LEU A 415 213.46 9.26 -147.28
CA LEU A 415 212.09 9.80 -147.16
C LEU A 415 211.03 8.82 -146.64
N ARG A 416 209.96 9.28 -145.96
CA ARG A 416 209.76 10.57 -145.28
C ARG A 416 209.15 10.22 -143.91
N LYS A 417 209.71 10.65 -142.77
CA LYS A 417 210.00 12.04 -142.38
C LYS A 417 208.73 12.90 -142.49
N GLN A 418 207.80 12.75 -141.54
CA GLN A 418 207.01 13.84 -140.91
C GLN A 418 206.05 13.24 -139.84
N VAL A 419 205.85 13.84 -138.64
CA VAL A 419 205.12 15.10 -138.32
C VAL A 419 203.59 14.88 -138.46
N PHE A 420 202.72 15.15 -137.49
CA PHE A 420 202.80 15.96 -136.26
C PHE A 420 202.81 15.11 -134.95
N GLN A 421 203.64 15.35 -133.91
CA GLN A 421 203.77 16.52 -133.00
C GLN A 421 202.64 16.58 -131.94
N LEU A 422 202.85 17.03 -130.69
CA LEU A 422 204.01 17.70 -130.06
C LEU A 422 204.03 17.51 -128.52
N LYS A 423 205.20 17.79 -127.91
CA LYS A 423 205.48 18.41 -126.57
C LYS A 423 204.37 18.48 -125.51
N ALA A 424 204.67 18.37 -124.21
CA ALA A 424 205.93 18.58 -123.48
C ALA A 424 205.77 18.03 -122.03
N ASP A 425 206.78 17.84 -121.18
CA ASP A 425 208.26 17.94 -121.26
C ASP A 425 208.82 17.12 -120.03
N LEU A 426 209.96 16.43 -120.09
CA LEU A 426 211.35 16.91 -119.91
C LEU A 426 211.79 17.24 -118.46
N LYS A 427 212.89 16.61 -118.00
CA LYS A 427 213.87 17.04 -116.95
C LYS A 427 213.48 17.12 -115.45
N LYS A 428 214.35 16.46 -114.63
CA LYS A 428 214.72 16.72 -113.20
C LYS A 428 213.75 16.30 -112.08
N LYS A 429 214.29 15.65 -111.02
CA LYS A 429 213.76 15.47 -109.62
C LYS A 429 212.52 14.54 -109.46
N GLU A 430 212.28 13.65 -108.46
CA GLU A 430 213.03 12.97 -107.34
C GLU A 430 212.10 11.81 -106.70
N ASP A 431 212.12 10.51 -107.15
CA ASP A 431 211.64 9.16 -106.55
C ASP A 431 210.07 8.69 -106.26
N ALA A 432 209.54 7.38 -106.38
CA ALA A 432 208.29 6.55 -105.76
C ALA A 432 206.66 6.35 -106.21
N CYS A 433 205.55 5.74 -105.43
CA CYS A 433 203.91 5.51 -105.58
C CYS A 433 202.77 4.61 -104.59
N ILE A 434 201.29 4.61 -104.53
CA ILE A 434 200.07 3.65 -103.85
C ILE A 434 198.37 3.98 -103.86
N GLY A 435 197.05 3.46 -103.44
CA GLY A 435 196.04 2.43 -102.61
C GLY A 435 194.29 2.36 -102.63
N LEU A 436 193.30 1.60 -101.82
CA LEU A 436 191.66 1.28 -101.87
C LEU A 436 190.63 0.81 -100.55
N GLU A 437 189.25 0.38 -100.21
CA GLU A 437 187.64 0.08 -100.49
C GLU A 437 186.46 -0.13 -99.22
N LYS A 438 185.08 -0.59 -98.86
CA LYS A 438 183.68 -1.49 -99.02
C LYS A 438 182.13 -1.22 -98.25
N LYS A 439 180.93 -2.07 -98.07
CA LYS A 439 179.31 -1.84 -97.63
C LYS A 439 178.07 -2.94 -97.09
N LEU A 440 176.73 -2.74 -96.46
CA LEU A 440 175.31 -3.63 -96.17
C LEU A 440 173.97 -3.19 -95.13
N LYS A 441 172.63 -3.65 -94.63
CA LYS A 441 171.21 -4.55 -94.71
C LYS A 441 169.83 -4.56 -93.60
N ASP A 442 168.44 -5.04 -93.78
CA ASP A 442 167.04 -5.61 -92.98
C ASP A 442 165.66 -4.94 -92.16
N SER A 443 164.32 -5.30 -91.59
CA SER A 443 163.02 -6.30 -91.19
C SER A 443 161.43 -5.75 -90.69
N ASN A 444 160.13 -6.14 -90.06
CA ASN A 444 159.00 -7.19 -89.41
C ASN A 444 157.29 -6.86 -89.01
N ARG A 445 156.19 -7.65 -88.35
CA ARG A 445 154.51 -7.50 -88.06
C ARG A 445 153.48 -8.41 -86.98
N ARG A 446 152.06 -8.60 -86.52
CA ARG A 446 150.50 -8.07 -86.14
C ARG A 446 149.08 -9.02 -85.63
N SER A 447 147.90 -8.77 -84.75
CA SER A 447 146.28 -9.29 -84.62
C SER A 447 145.09 -9.42 -83.30
N PRO A 448 143.60 -9.46 -83.27
CA PRO A 448 142.38 -9.60 -82.11
C PRO A 448 140.64 -10.02 -82.16
N VAL A 449 139.62 -10.27 -81.11
CA VAL A 449 137.93 -10.52 -81.01
C VAL A 449 136.93 -10.87 -79.61
N SER A 450 135.53 -11.13 -79.12
CA SER A 450 133.84 -10.98 -79.07
C SER A 450 132.77 -11.78 -77.92
N ASP A 451 131.36 -11.92 -77.43
CA ASP A 451 129.77 -11.45 -77.17
C ASP A 451 128.47 -12.28 -76.26
N GLY A 452 127.08 -11.91 -75.87
CA GLY A 452 125.74 -12.69 -75.17
C GLY A 452 124.23 -12.19 -74.39
N THR A 453 122.97 -12.90 -74.02
CA THR A 453 121.51 -12.50 -73.23
C THR A 453 120.06 -13.43 -72.78
N ARG A 454 118.88 -13.13 -71.93
CA ARG A 454 117.38 -13.84 -71.52
C ARG A 454 116.10 -13.21 -70.49
N THR A 455 114.75 -13.50 -69.90
CA THR A 455 113.26 -14.27 -69.69
C THR A 455 112.07 -13.81 -68.50
N THR A 456 110.70 -14.07 -67.94
CA THR A 456 109.13 -14.69 -67.90
C THR A 456 108.04 -14.50 -66.55
N LEU A 457 106.65 -14.75 -66.05
CA LEU A 457 105.01 -15.10 -66.18
C LEU A 457 103.83 -15.29 -64.88
N ARG A 458 102.36 -15.13 -64.76
CA ARG A 458 101.16 -15.56 -63.63
C ARG A 458 99.43 -15.23 -63.51
N ASN A 459 98.33 -15.88 -62.75
CA ASN A 459 96.76 -15.50 -62.27
C ASN A 459 95.57 -16.55 -61.55
N ASN A 460 94.18 -16.58 -61.03
CA ASN A 460 92.80 -15.91 -60.39
C ASN A 460 91.34 -16.75 -59.86
N LYS A 461 90.15 -16.35 -59.07
CA LYS A 461 88.69 -17.06 -58.63
C LYS A 461 87.32 -16.49 -57.72
N SER A 462 85.94 -17.01 -57.57
CA SER A 462 84.71 -16.86 -56.45
C SER A 462 83.01 -17.25 -56.52
N ALA A 463 81.99 -17.42 -55.46
CA ALA A 463 80.33 -17.61 -55.42
C ALA A 463 79.24 -17.78 -54.07
N THR A 464 77.78 -17.79 -54.00
CA THR A 464 76.62 -17.92 -52.81
C THR A 464 74.91 -18.21 -52.88
N VAL A 465 73.92 -18.47 -51.82
CA VAL A 465 72.26 -18.58 -51.70
C VAL A 465 71.38 -18.80 -50.24
N SER A 466 70.03 -19.03 -49.69
CA SER A 466 68.42 -19.36 -49.81
C SER A 466 67.22 -19.22 -48.56
N GLU A 467 65.86 -19.74 -48.45
CA GLU A 467 64.54 -19.42 -47.49
C GLU A 467 63.26 -20.43 -46.85
N ALA A 468 61.94 -20.07 -46.32
CA ALA A 468 60.79 -20.77 -45.35
C ALA A 468 59.08 -20.71 -45.50
N SER A 469 57.84 -20.90 -44.72
CA SER A 469 56.98 -21.38 -43.39
C SER A 469 55.25 -21.47 -43.28
N LYS A 470 54.34 -21.98 -42.23
CA LYS A 470 52.69 -22.07 -42.08
C LYS A 470 51.66 -22.78 -40.88
N GLU A 471 50.33 -22.41 -40.42
CA GLU A 471 49.04 -23.17 -39.73
C GLU A 471 47.59 -22.40 -39.43
N ILE A 472 46.30 -22.97 -39.33
CA ILE A 472 45.00 -22.22 -38.96
C ILE A 472 43.59 -22.82 -38.42
N ALA A 473 43.29 -24.13 -38.24
CA ALA A 473 41.89 -24.66 -38.41
C ALA A 473 40.80 -24.68 -37.25
N SER A 474 41.12 -24.56 -35.96
CA SER A 474 40.28 -25.16 -34.88
C SER A 474 39.10 -24.35 -34.30
N LEU A 475 38.92 -23.06 -34.62
CA LEU A 475 38.03 -22.16 -33.87
C LEU A 475 36.56 -22.08 -34.33
N ARG A 476 36.19 -22.66 -35.49
CA ARG A 476 34.87 -22.38 -36.12
C ARG A 476 33.66 -23.12 -35.54
N GLU A 477 33.81 -24.31 -34.96
CA GLU A 477 32.64 -25.08 -34.48
C GLU A 477 32.04 -24.53 -33.18
N LYS A 478 32.89 -23.97 -32.30
CA LYS A 478 32.52 -23.61 -30.92
C LYS A 478 31.49 -22.47 -30.83
N ILE A 479 31.32 -21.69 -31.91
CA ILE A 479 30.41 -20.55 -32.00
C ILE A 479 28.95 -21.00 -32.22
N LYS A 480 28.71 -21.91 -33.17
CA LYS A 480 27.35 -22.38 -33.54
C LYS A 480 26.56 -23.00 -32.39
N LEU A 481 27.25 -23.60 -31.41
CA LEU A 481 26.59 -24.31 -30.32
C LEU A 481 26.01 -23.37 -29.24
N LEU A 482 26.49 -22.12 -29.17
CA LEU A 482 25.99 -21.12 -28.23
C LEU A 482 24.76 -20.36 -28.79
N GLU A 483 24.73 -20.08 -30.09
CA GLU A 483 23.60 -19.42 -30.77
C GLU A 483 22.27 -20.20 -30.60
N GLY A 484 22.36 -21.54 -30.57
CA GLY A 484 21.19 -22.41 -30.38
C GLY A 484 20.56 -22.36 -28.99
N GLN A 485 21.33 -22.05 -27.95
CA GLN A 485 20.81 -21.98 -26.57
C GLN A 485 20.09 -20.66 -26.26
N ILE A 486 20.41 -19.58 -26.98
CA ILE A 486 19.83 -18.26 -26.77
C ILE A 486 18.37 -18.26 -27.24
N LYS A 487 18.12 -18.69 -28.49
CA LYS A 487 16.77 -18.72 -29.10
C LYS A 487 15.74 -19.51 -28.30
N LEU A 488 16.16 -20.62 -27.66
CA LEU A 488 15.29 -21.44 -26.83
C LEU A 488 14.81 -20.74 -25.55
N LYS A 489 15.60 -19.81 -25.00
CA LYS A 489 15.19 -18.99 -23.85
C LYS A 489 14.33 -17.81 -24.26
N GLU A 490 14.61 -17.18 -25.40
CA GLU A 490 13.80 -16.09 -25.95
C GLU A 490 12.35 -16.52 -26.17
N THR A 491 12.11 -17.67 -26.81
CA THR A 491 10.75 -18.21 -27.04
C THR A 491 9.98 -18.55 -25.74
N ALA A 492 10.69 -18.95 -24.69
CA ALA A 492 10.07 -19.24 -23.39
C ALA A 492 9.66 -17.95 -22.66
N LEU A 493 10.50 -16.91 -22.75
CA LEU A 493 10.22 -15.59 -22.17
C LEU A 493 9.02 -14.92 -22.86
N GLU A 494 8.99 -14.96 -24.19
CA GLU A 494 7.89 -14.42 -25.02
C GLU A 494 6.54 -15.07 -24.64
N THR A 495 6.51 -16.40 -24.49
CA THR A 495 5.30 -17.14 -24.09
C THR A 495 4.83 -16.74 -22.68
N SER A 496 5.77 -16.52 -21.75
CA SER A 496 5.44 -16.07 -20.38
C SER A 496 4.93 -14.62 -20.34
N ASN A 497 5.45 -13.74 -21.20
CA ASN A 497 5.05 -12.33 -21.27
C ASN A 497 3.61 -12.17 -21.77
N ASN A 498 3.24 -12.90 -22.82
CA ASN A 498 1.88 -12.88 -23.37
C ASN A 498 0.82 -13.36 -22.35
N SER A 499 1.13 -14.39 -21.53
CA SER A 499 0.25 -14.84 -20.43
C SER A 499 0.16 -13.86 -19.24
N PHE A 500 1.06 -12.88 -19.14
CA PHE A 500 0.96 -11.79 -18.18
C PHE A 500 0.03 -10.68 -18.69
N LEU A 501 0.20 -10.26 -19.96
CA LEU A 501 -0.66 -9.26 -20.60
C LEU A 501 -2.15 -9.63 -20.57
N GLU A 502 -2.46 -10.90 -20.80
CA GLU A 502 -3.84 -11.41 -20.79
C GLU A 502 -4.49 -11.26 -19.40
N LYS A 503 -3.75 -11.59 -18.33
CA LYS A 503 -4.23 -11.40 -16.94
C LYS A 503 -4.32 -9.93 -16.53
N GLU A 504 -3.42 -9.08 -17.03
CA GLU A 504 -3.51 -7.64 -16.82
C GLU A 504 -4.79 -7.07 -17.45
N LYS A 505 -5.15 -7.54 -18.65
CA LYS A 505 -6.39 -7.18 -19.34
C LYS A 505 -7.63 -7.62 -18.55
N ASP A 506 -7.67 -8.86 -18.07
CA ASP A 506 -8.79 -9.36 -17.27
C ASP A 506 -8.98 -8.56 -15.97
N LEU A 507 -7.88 -8.17 -15.30
CA LEU A 507 -7.93 -7.32 -14.12
C LEU A 507 -8.45 -5.91 -14.43
N ARG A 508 -8.07 -5.32 -15.58
CA ARG A 508 -8.60 -4.02 -16.03
C ARG A 508 -10.11 -4.09 -16.29
N ASN A 509 -10.58 -5.11 -17.01
CA ASN A 509 -12.02 -5.34 -17.23
C ASN A 509 -12.78 -5.48 -15.89
N LYS A 510 -12.18 -6.16 -14.90
CA LYS A 510 -12.80 -6.36 -13.57
C LYS A 510 -12.85 -5.09 -12.73
N ILE A 511 -11.93 -4.16 -12.93
CA ILE A 511 -11.97 -2.82 -12.30
C ILE A 511 -13.09 -1.98 -12.93
N GLU A 512 -13.17 -1.94 -14.26
CA GLU A 512 -14.21 -1.20 -15.01
C GLU A 512 -15.65 -1.67 -14.66
N GLU A 513 -15.84 -2.98 -14.45
CA GLU A 513 -17.09 -3.58 -13.97
C GLU A 513 -17.45 -3.13 -12.53
N LEU A 514 -16.46 -3.02 -11.64
CA LEU A 514 -16.65 -2.58 -10.26
C LEU A 514 -16.91 -1.06 -10.16
N GLU A 515 -16.22 -0.26 -10.97
CA GLU A 515 -16.44 1.18 -11.07
C GLU A 515 -17.86 1.47 -11.59
N SER A 516 -18.29 0.79 -12.67
CA SER A 516 -19.66 0.87 -13.19
C SER A 516 -20.71 0.50 -12.14
N SER A 517 -20.50 -0.59 -11.40
CA SER A 517 -21.41 -1.02 -10.32
C SER A 517 -21.44 -0.06 -9.12
N MET A 518 -20.37 0.73 -8.90
CA MET A 518 -20.31 1.74 -7.85
C MET A 518 -21.02 3.04 -8.27
N GLU A 519 -20.94 3.41 -9.55
CA GLU A 519 -21.67 4.54 -10.13
C GLU A 519 -23.19 4.29 -10.12
N GLU A 520 -23.66 3.09 -10.50
CA GLU A 520 -25.08 2.69 -10.36
C GLU A 520 -25.59 2.80 -8.90
N LEU A 521 -24.76 2.41 -7.93
CA LEU A 521 -25.11 2.48 -6.52
C LEU A 521 -25.18 3.93 -6.03
N ASN A 522 -24.30 4.79 -6.55
CA ASN A 522 -24.28 6.22 -6.27
C ASN A 522 -25.50 6.94 -6.85
N GLU A 523 -25.88 6.69 -8.11
CA GLU A 523 -27.11 7.23 -8.69
C GLU A 523 -28.36 6.80 -7.91
N ARG A 524 -28.44 5.52 -7.52
CA ARG A 524 -29.53 5.04 -6.66
C ARG A 524 -29.57 5.78 -5.32
N SER A 525 -28.42 6.01 -4.69
CA SER A 525 -28.30 6.80 -3.46
C SER A 525 -28.80 8.24 -3.65
N SER A 526 -28.34 8.94 -4.70
CA SER A 526 -28.80 10.29 -5.04
C SER A 526 -30.30 10.35 -5.30
N SER A 527 -30.88 9.38 -6.02
CA SER A 527 -32.32 9.33 -6.29
C SER A 527 -33.16 9.18 -5.01
N PHE A 528 -32.66 8.46 -4.02
CA PHE A 528 -33.30 8.27 -2.71
C PHE A 528 -33.30 9.57 -1.88
N PHE A 529 -32.21 10.34 -1.92
CA PHE A 529 -32.15 11.67 -1.30
C PHE A 529 -33.00 12.72 -2.03
N GLN A 530 -33.19 12.59 -3.34
CA GLN A 530 -34.03 13.53 -4.10
C GLN A 530 -35.54 13.30 -3.86
N LEU A 531 -35.98 12.03 -3.83
CA LEU A 531 -37.35 11.64 -3.49
C LEU A 531 -37.80 12.04 -2.07
N SER A 532 -36.85 12.32 -1.16
CA SER A 532 -37.15 12.68 0.23
C SER A 532 -37.24 14.20 0.51
N PHE A 533 -36.97 15.06 -0.49
CA PHE A 533 -37.09 16.52 -0.36
C PHE A 533 -38.25 17.15 -1.16
N GLU A 534 -38.84 16.45 -2.13
CA GLU A 534 -39.84 17.01 -3.07
C GLU A 534 -41.27 17.09 -2.46
N LYS A 535 -41.43 17.69 -1.27
CA LYS A 535 -42.76 17.87 -0.65
C LYS A 535 -42.97 18.99 0.39
N VAL A 536 -42.19 20.07 0.38
CA VAL A 536 -42.47 21.28 1.18
C VAL A 536 -42.31 22.56 0.33
N PRO A 537 -43.30 23.47 0.27
CA PRO A 537 -43.17 24.71 -0.49
C PRO A 537 -42.21 25.75 0.10
N GLU A 538 -41.51 26.39 -0.83
CA GLU A 538 -40.55 27.47 -0.75
C GLU A 538 -41.00 28.75 0.00
N GLU A 539 -40.80 28.86 1.32
CA GLU A 539 -41.06 30.14 2.03
C GLU A 539 -40.27 30.38 3.35
N ALA A 540 -38.93 30.38 3.31
CA ALA A 540 -38.09 30.71 4.50
C ALA A 540 -36.67 31.27 4.22
N ARG A 541 -36.43 32.00 3.12
CA ARG A 541 -35.07 32.42 2.67
C ARG A 541 -34.40 33.56 3.46
N SER A 542 -34.83 33.86 4.69
CA SER A 542 -34.50 35.09 5.43
C SER A 542 -33.93 34.87 6.85
N LEU A 543 -32.93 33.98 7.00
CA LEU A 543 -32.32 33.68 8.31
C LEU A 543 -30.80 33.44 8.27
N ALA A 544 -30.11 33.86 7.20
CA ALA A 544 -28.67 33.67 7.01
C ALA A 544 -27.79 34.86 7.47
N GLU A 545 -28.39 36.01 7.79
CA GLU A 545 -27.67 37.29 7.92
C GLU A 545 -27.31 37.68 9.37
N LEU A 546 -27.44 36.74 10.33
CA LEU A 546 -27.31 37.02 11.77
C LEU A 546 -26.23 36.15 12.48
N LEU A 547 -25.21 35.70 11.74
CA LEU A 547 -24.13 34.83 12.24
C LEU A 547 -22.71 35.43 12.16
N ASN A 548 -22.56 36.71 11.76
CA ASN A 548 -21.25 37.34 11.53
C ASN A 548 -20.81 38.37 12.60
N SER A 549 -21.06 38.11 13.90
CA SER A 549 -20.31 38.76 14.98
C SER A 549 -20.46 38.09 16.35
N SER A 550 -19.44 37.34 16.80
CA SER A 550 -18.80 37.52 18.13
C SER A 550 -17.65 36.52 18.31
N THR A 551 -16.41 37.02 18.35
CA THR A 551 -15.21 36.20 18.61
C THR A 551 -15.05 35.94 20.11
N CYS A 552 -14.62 34.74 20.49
CA CYS A 552 -14.36 34.38 21.88
C CYS A 552 -13.37 35.32 22.58
N ALA A 553 -13.74 35.84 23.75
CA ALA A 553 -12.81 36.48 24.69
C ALA A 553 -13.19 36.10 26.14
N SER A 554 -12.24 35.53 26.87
CA SER A 554 -12.41 35.09 28.25
C SER A 554 -12.18 36.21 29.26
N LYS A 555 -12.95 36.25 30.35
CA LYS A 555 -12.44 36.70 31.66
C LYS A 555 -13.28 36.21 32.84
N GLU A 556 -12.61 36.15 33.98
CA GLU A 556 -13.03 35.50 35.22
C GLU A 556 -13.25 36.56 36.31
N ASN A 557 -14.37 36.45 37.03
CA ASN A 557 -14.65 36.85 38.42
C ASN A 557 -16.17 37.08 38.58
N GLY A 558 -16.73 36.84 39.77
CA GLY A 558 -18.17 37.01 40.00
C GLY A 558 -18.52 37.32 41.45
N HIS A 559 -19.80 37.65 41.69
CA HIS A 559 -20.40 37.62 43.03
C HIS A 559 -21.94 37.61 42.99
N THR A 560 -22.57 36.93 43.96
CA THR A 560 -23.97 37.11 44.45
C THR A 560 -25.17 37.04 43.47
N VAL A 561 -25.74 35.83 43.33
CA VAL A 561 -27.12 35.43 43.76
C VAL A 561 -28.04 36.60 44.22
N PRO A 562 -29.30 36.75 43.71
CA PRO A 562 -30.33 35.72 43.90
C PRO A 562 -31.27 35.37 42.71
N LEU A 563 -31.69 34.10 42.72
CA LEU A 563 -32.74 33.53 41.86
C LEU A 563 -34.12 33.79 42.48
N VAL A 564 -34.97 34.58 41.80
CA VAL A 564 -36.38 34.75 42.19
C VAL A 564 -37.22 33.58 41.67
N LYS A 565 -38.00 32.98 42.56
CA LYS A 565 -38.97 31.93 42.26
C LYS A 565 -40.34 32.56 41.97
N SER A 566 -41.04 32.12 40.93
CA SER A 566 -42.42 32.56 40.65
C SER A 566 -43.20 31.44 39.99
N ASN A 567 -44.31 31.03 40.62
CA ASN A 567 -45.25 30.04 40.11
C ASN A 567 -46.57 30.72 39.77
N SER A 568 -47.02 30.62 38.52
CA SER A 568 -48.42 30.76 38.10
C SER A 568 -48.59 30.12 36.71
N GLY A 569 -49.75 29.60 36.33
CA GLY A 569 -50.96 29.41 37.14
C GLY A 569 -52.23 29.32 36.29
N ALA A 570 -52.61 28.10 35.91
CA ALA A 570 -53.95 27.63 35.52
C ALA A 570 -54.80 28.41 34.48
N VAL A 571 -55.24 27.66 33.46
CA VAL A 571 -56.59 27.67 32.84
C VAL A 571 -57.11 28.96 32.20
N LEU A 572 -57.37 28.88 30.89
CA LEU A 572 -58.53 29.49 30.23
C LEU A 572 -59.15 28.51 29.22
N GLU A 573 -60.10 27.69 29.68
CA GLU A 573 -61.20 27.27 28.80
C GLU A 573 -62.27 28.36 28.83
N ASN A 574 -62.87 28.71 27.68
CA ASN A 574 -64.16 29.37 27.67
C ASN A 574 -64.91 29.18 26.34
N GLU A 575 -66.23 29.28 26.40
CA GLU A 575 -67.15 28.85 25.34
C GLU A 575 -66.99 29.58 23.99
N LEU A 576 -67.17 28.84 22.89
CA LEU A 576 -67.49 29.39 21.57
C LEU A 576 -68.97 29.12 21.24
N LYS A 577 -69.79 30.18 21.15
CA LYS A 577 -71.11 30.15 20.51
C LYS A 577 -71.07 30.94 19.19
N PRO A 578 -71.73 30.45 18.12
CA PRO A 578 -71.53 30.99 16.77
C PRO A 578 -72.30 32.29 16.53
N LEU A 579 -71.67 33.25 15.84
CA LEU A 579 -72.36 34.41 15.26
C LEU A 579 -72.68 34.10 13.79
N ALA A 580 -73.97 34.09 13.44
CA ALA A 580 -74.39 33.84 12.06
C ALA A 580 -74.06 35.02 11.13
N ILE A 581 -73.34 34.75 10.05
CA ILE A 581 -73.08 35.69 8.95
C ILE A 581 -73.37 34.97 7.63
N ASN A 582 -74.62 35.04 7.17
CA ASN A 582 -75.05 34.44 5.91
C ASN A 582 -74.25 35.03 4.73
N GLY A 583 -73.74 34.18 3.84
CA GLY A 583 -73.22 34.61 2.53
C GLY A 583 -71.99 33.88 1.98
N LYS A 584 -71.47 32.84 2.64
CA LYS A 584 -70.35 32.00 2.13
C LYS A 584 -70.53 30.51 2.44
N ASP A 585 -71.77 30.12 2.69
CA ASP A 585 -72.12 28.98 3.52
C ASP A 585 -71.62 27.66 2.91
N SER A 586 -71.72 27.50 1.57
CA SER A 586 -71.23 26.30 0.89
C SER A 586 -69.73 26.05 1.11
N LYS A 587 -68.87 27.07 0.96
CA LYS A 587 -67.42 26.87 1.13
C LYS A 587 -67.03 26.56 2.58
N LEU A 588 -67.83 27.00 3.55
CA LEU A 588 -67.60 26.68 4.96
C LEU A 588 -68.09 25.26 5.29
N ASP A 589 -69.20 24.83 4.69
CA ASP A 589 -69.73 23.46 4.79
C ASP A 589 -68.85 22.42 4.04
N ASP A 590 -68.31 22.79 2.87
CA ASP A 590 -67.27 22.06 2.14
C ASP A 590 -66.05 21.82 3.04
N MET A 591 -65.54 22.88 3.70
CA MET A 591 -64.42 22.81 4.63
C MET A 591 -64.72 21.97 5.88
N LEU A 592 -65.95 22.05 6.43
CA LEU A 592 -66.37 21.19 7.55
C LEU A 592 -66.45 19.72 7.14
N THR A 593 -66.91 19.44 5.92
CA THR A 593 -66.99 18.09 5.34
C THR A 593 -65.60 17.51 5.07
N GLU A 594 -64.67 18.31 4.52
CA GLU A 594 -63.27 17.92 4.34
C GLU A 594 -62.59 17.66 5.70
N LEU A 595 -62.81 18.52 6.70
CA LEU A 595 -62.26 18.34 8.05
C LEU A 595 -62.84 17.09 8.73
N ALA A 596 -64.13 16.79 8.54
CA ALA A 596 -64.74 15.54 9.02
C ALA A 596 -64.11 14.30 8.35
N SER A 597 -63.93 14.33 7.03
CA SER A 597 -63.27 13.26 6.26
C SER A 597 -61.82 13.04 6.70
N LEU A 598 -61.05 14.11 6.91
CA LEU A 598 -59.68 14.05 7.44
C LEU A 598 -59.66 13.49 8.87
N LYS A 599 -60.65 13.84 9.71
CA LYS A 599 -60.78 13.32 11.08
C LYS A 599 -61.14 11.83 11.12
N GLU A 600 -61.95 11.35 10.18
CA GLU A 600 -62.25 9.92 10.04
C GLU A 600 -61.05 9.14 9.48
N LYS A 601 -60.37 9.69 8.47
CA LYS A 601 -59.12 9.12 7.94
C LYS A 601 -58.02 9.03 8.99
N ASN A 602 -57.87 10.05 9.84
CA ASN A 602 -56.92 10.01 10.95
C ASN A 602 -57.28 8.93 11.97
N LYS A 603 -58.56 8.71 12.29
CA LYS A 603 -58.98 7.58 13.15
C LYS A 603 -58.68 6.21 12.53
N SER A 604 -58.86 6.03 11.22
CA SER A 604 -58.46 4.80 10.53
C SER A 604 -56.95 4.57 10.66
N MET A 605 -56.16 5.62 10.39
CA MET A 605 -54.71 5.58 10.50
C MET A 605 -54.23 5.33 11.95
N GLU A 606 -54.89 5.91 12.96
CA GLU A 606 -54.63 5.62 14.38
C GLU A 606 -54.93 4.16 14.74
N PHE A 607 -56.00 3.58 14.19
CA PHE A 607 -56.33 2.16 14.36
C PHE A 607 -55.31 1.24 13.68
N GLU A 608 -54.97 1.50 12.42
CA GLU A 608 -53.96 0.76 11.65
C GLU A 608 -52.58 0.82 12.32
N LEU A 609 -52.19 1.99 12.84
CA LEU A 609 -50.93 2.15 13.58
C LEU A 609 -50.90 1.34 14.87
N LYS A 610 -52.03 1.28 15.59
CA LYS A 610 -52.20 0.49 16.81
C LYS A 610 -52.17 -1.02 16.52
N GLU A 611 -52.86 -1.47 15.48
CA GLU A 611 -52.83 -2.87 15.04
C GLU A 611 -51.43 -3.29 14.59
N MET A 612 -50.70 -2.41 13.89
CA MET A 612 -49.30 -2.62 13.52
C MET A 612 -48.39 -2.70 14.75
N GLN A 613 -48.59 -1.83 15.75
CA GLN A 613 -47.86 -1.88 17.02
C GLN A 613 -48.12 -3.18 17.78
N GLU A 614 -49.36 -3.67 17.79
CA GLU A 614 -49.74 -4.94 18.40
C GLU A 614 -49.09 -6.12 17.68
N ARG A 615 -49.12 -6.17 16.34
CA ARG A 615 -48.41 -7.18 15.53
C ARG A 615 -46.89 -7.16 15.76
N TYR A 616 -46.25 -5.99 15.84
CA TYR A 616 -44.83 -5.90 16.19
C TYR A 616 -44.54 -6.40 17.61
N SER A 617 -45.43 -6.14 18.56
CA SER A 617 -45.29 -6.61 19.95
C SER A 617 -45.39 -8.14 20.04
N GLU A 618 -46.34 -8.75 19.30
CA GLU A 618 -46.51 -10.21 19.24
C GLU A 618 -45.30 -10.89 18.56
N ILE A 619 -44.79 -10.34 17.46
CA ILE A 619 -43.58 -10.84 16.76
C ILE A 619 -42.35 -10.73 17.68
N SER A 620 -42.20 -9.62 18.40
CA SER A 620 -41.10 -9.43 19.35
C SER A 620 -41.15 -10.42 20.51
N LEU A 621 -42.35 -10.77 21.00
CA LEU A 621 -42.52 -11.78 22.05
C LEU A 621 -42.11 -13.17 21.54
N LYS A 622 -42.63 -13.60 20.39
CA LYS A 622 -42.28 -14.89 19.75
C LYS A 622 -40.78 -15.02 19.46
N PHE A 623 -40.13 -13.91 19.07
CA PHE A 623 -38.67 -13.91 18.87
C PHE A 623 -37.90 -14.12 20.19
N ALA A 624 -38.36 -13.52 21.29
CA ALA A 624 -37.76 -13.71 22.62
C ALA A 624 -37.96 -15.15 23.14
N GLU A 625 -39.13 -15.75 22.88
CA GLU A 625 -39.43 -17.15 23.21
C GLU A 625 -38.49 -18.11 22.45
N VAL A 626 -38.39 -17.97 21.13
CA VAL A 626 -37.52 -18.80 20.27
C VAL A 626 -36.03 -18.65 20.63
N GLU A 627 -35.56 -17.45 20.94
CA GLU A 627 -34.19 -17.23 21.42
C GLU A 627 -33.96 -17.87 22.80
N GLY A 628 -34.96 -17.86 23.68
CA GLY A 628 -34.94 -18.57 24.97
C GLY A 628 -34.81 -20.08 24.80
N GLU A 629 -35.65 -20.70 23.96
CA GLU A 629 -35.55 -22.13 23.62
C GLU A 629 -34.19 -22.47 23.02
N ARG A 630 -33.68 -21.64 22.11
CA ARG A 630 -32.36 -21.81 21.49
C ARG A 630 -31.24 -21.78 22.53
N GLN A 631 -31.28 -20.87 23.51
CA GLN A 631 -30.31 -20.82 24.59
C GLN A 631 -30.40 -22.05 25.51
N GLN A 632 -31.61 -22.52 25.82
CA GLN A 632 -31.83 -23.74 26.62
C GLN A 632 -31.32 -24.99 25.91
N LEU A 633 -31.51 -25.09 24.58
CA LEU A 633 -30.96 -26.16 23.75
C LEU A 633 -29.42 -26.10 23.70
N VAL A 634 -28.83 -24.92 23.50
CA VAL A 634 -27.37 -24.72 23.51
C VAL A 634 -26.76 -25.09 24.87
N MET A 635 -27.43 -24.75 25.98
CA MET A 635 -27.01 -25.15 27.33
C MET A 635 -27.08 -26.67 27.51
N THR A 636 -28.15 -27.30 27.03
CA THR A 636 -28.32 -28.76 27.08
C THR A 636 -27.24 -29.49 26.28
N VAL A 637 -26.94 -29.03 25.05
CA VAL A 637 -25.86 -29.56 24.20
C VAL A 637 -24.49 -29.35 24.86
N ARG A 638 -24.24 -28.21 25.50
CA ARG A 638 -23.01 -27.95 26.27
C ARG A 638 -22.86 -28.93 27.43
N ASN A 639 -23.92 -29.17 28.18
CA ASN A 639 -23.91 -30.11 29.31
C ASN A 639 -23.64 -31.55 28.85
N LEU A 640 -24.32 -32.00 27.78
CA LEU A 640 -24.09 -33.32 27.17
C LEU A 640 -22.67 -33.48 26.59
N LYS A 641 -22.09 -32.40 26.02
CA LYS A 641 -20.71 -32.38 25.52
C LYS A 641 -19.68 -32.48 26.65
N ASN A 642 -19.96 -31.86 27.81
CA ASN A 642 -19.11 -31.94 28.99
C ASN A 642 -19.21 -33.31 29.66
N ALA A 643 -20.42 -33.89 29.74
CA ALA A 643 -20.68 -35.24 30.27
C ALA A 643 -20.15 -36.38 29.38
N LYS A 644 -19.60 -36.08 28.20
CA LYS A 644 -18.84 -37.01 27.34
C LYS A 644 -17.32 -36.77 27.35
N LYS A 645 -16.83 -35.93 28.28
CA LYS A 645 -15.41 -35.54 28.40
C LYS A 645 -14.79 -35.84 29.78
N GLY A 646 -15.58 -36.33 30.72
CA GLY A 646 -15.15 -37.11 31.88
C GLY A 646 -15.66 -38.53 31.75
#